data_AF-A0A836UAA6-F1
#
_entry.id   AF-A0A836UAA6-F1
#
_cell.length_a   1.000
_cell.length_b   1.000
_cell.length_c   1.000
_cell.angle_alpha   90.00
_cell.angle_beta   90.00
_cell.angle_gamma   90.00
#
_symmetry.space_group_name_H-M   'P 1'
#
loop_
_entity.id
_entity.type
_entity.pdbx_description
1 polymer ?
#
loop_
_entity_poly.entity_id
_entity_poly.type
_entity_poly.pdbx_seq_one_letter_code
_entity_poly.pdbx_strand_id
1 'polypeptide(L)'
;MRASTFKRSKTRACDKRASLGLILLMLIAALSVDAQDYGSRLGTVKRGGKVSFEPTGPGVLFDALDPSVRKWYAPQELYSEYQWQSWQYANYARENYQRYVPPSIEGDYFYDLFGNYLNRGWQIFDWRQQNPQPFGSSLFKDSRFGQWFNEVVVASDRKGQYHYAITVGNEIRTTLTPMTFSKPRFNGVQIDLASDNYQATLLMSRISAPDPFVGASSNSASARSDNTNLFGGRIEAQVGDFVRIGGTLVNAHHAQTQNEALGGNFFKGGLTGSQNLENLSFIEILIKDDSPEDGEAGGALFDADILIYDLEGNETRGTEIGFRPLIEGGFQRRGFLAADGSEEIKLRFDLLNPTYSGPAPNAISRIGLELVVANDYLIEVSSDLQSDIFLRQVFIPVFRADGNVKDSSNQRVLAFDYGLPTANQIVGFTFELTDLEGFNGNFELNVNNRWRKFPNPNLEKHHVSSEDAIAWMGNLSKVSHPYFGFGEAFYIAPDYQTSFRTVQESGIVDYASRLKLYEFVDDNDDQDRFPDWRRNGFLPGDPVVFPGWDENNDFISDYNQNDNADSPSRFPDYEEPFLRFHTDRPEFLYGIDMNHNGTIDRFENDEEADLPYKRDRQGYNLYMGRFLHPHLKVTAGQQRVRQ
;
A
#
# COMPACT_ATOMS: atom_id res chain seq x y z
N MET A 1 60.07 35.31 -62.53
CA MET A 1 60.54 36.56 -61.89
C MET A 1 60.52 36.33 -60.38
N ARG A 2 61.71 36.43 -59.75
CA ARG A 2 62.02 36.64 -58.32
C ARG A 2 61.31 35.73 -57.27
N ALA A 3 62.03 34.77 -56.68
CA ALA A 3 62.99 34.92 -55.55
C ALA A 3 62.26 35.12 -54.21
N SER A 4 62.58 34.49 -53.08
CA SER A 4 63.87 33.99 -52.56
C SER A 4 63.66 33.27 -51.22
N THR A 5 64.32 32.10 -51.06
CA THR A 5 65.26 31.73 -49.97
C THR A 5 64.84 31.96 -48.49
N PHE A 6 64.88 30.97 -47.59
CA PHE A 6 66.14 30.51 -46.97
C PHE A 6 66.10 29.11 -46.30
N LYS A 7 67.27 28.45 -46.35
CA LYS A 7 67.70 27.12 -45.82
C LYS A 7 67.72 27.08 -44.27
N ARG A 8 67.80 25.93 -43.55
CA ARG A 8 68.90 24.91 -43.55
C ARG A 8 68.63 23.72 -42.58
N SER A 9 69.00 22.49 -42.99
CA SER A 9 69.68 21.39 -42.23
C SER A 9 68.96 20.74 -41.01
N LYS A 10 68.95 19.43 -40.71
CA LYS A 10 69.75 18.23 -41.08
C LYS A 10 69.05 16.97 -40.49
N THR A 11 69.00 15.88 -41.26
CA THR A 11 69.19 14.44 -40.90
C THR A 11 68.76 13.85 -39.53
N ARG A 12 67.92 12.80 -39.52
CA ARG A 12 68.23 11.38 -39.14
C ARG A 12 66.99 10.57 -38.65
N ALA A 13 66.91 9.32 -39.15
CA ALA A 13 66.52 8.04 -38.53
C ALA A 13 65.33 8.02 -37.54
N CYS A 14 64.19 7.37 -37.84
CA CYS A 14 63.92 5.92 -37.89
C CYS A 14 64.22 5.18 -36.56
N ASP A 15 63.14 4.64 -35.98
CA ASP A 15 63.02 3.54 -35.01
C ASP A 15 63.87 3.56 -33.73
N LYS A 16 63.24 3.94 -32.60
CA LYS A 16 63.64 3.53 -31.23
C LYS A 16 62.70 4.00 -30.10
N ARG A 17 61.37 3.89 -30.24
CA ARG A 17 60.44 4.15 -29.12
C ARG A 17 59.36 3.09 -28.87
N ALA A 18 59.29 2.03 -29.67
CA ALA A 18 58.38 0.90 -29.44
C ALA A 18 59.02 -0.28 -28.67
N SER A 19 60.32 -0.19 -28.34
CA SER A 19 61.11 -1.32 -27.82
C SER A 19 61.60 -1.18 -26.37
N LEU A 20 61.14 -0.15 -25.62
CA LEU A 20 61.44 -0.02 -24.18
C LEU A 20 60.27 -0.42 -23.26
N GLY A 21 59.02 -0.39 -23.74
CA GLY A 21 57.85 -0.80 -22.94
C GLY A 21 57.68 -2.32 -22.83
N LEU A 22 58.20 -3.09 -23.80
CA LEU A 22 58.08 -4.56 -23.82
C LEU A 22 59.16 -5.27 -22.97
N ILE A 23 60.23 -4.55 -22.59
CA ILE A 23 61.34 -5.11 -21.79
C ILE A 23 61.08 -4.97 -20.28
N LEU A 24 60.24 -4.01 -19.88
CA LEU A 24 59.85 -3.83 -18.47
C LEU A 24 58.72 -4.79 -18.03
N LEU A 25 57.90 -5.30 -18.97
CA LEU A 25 56.89 -6.33 -18.70
C LEU A 25 57.43 -7.77 -18.70
N MET A 26 58.62 -8.02 -19.25
CA MET A 26 59.27 -9.35 -19.25
C MET A 26 60.21 -9.60 -18.08
N LEU A 27 60.46 -8.60 -17.22
CA LEU A 27 61.37 -8.71 -16.07
C LEU A 27 60.68 -8.92 -14.71
N ILE A 28 59.33 -9.01 -14.70
CA ILE A 28 58.54 -9.35 -13.50
C ILE A 28 57.96 -10.78 -13.62
N ALA A 29 58.15 -11.46 -14.76
CA ALA A 29 57.60 -12.79 -15.06
C ALA A 29 58.62 -13.94 -15.04
N ALA A 30 59.74 -13.82 -14.33
CA ALA A 30 60.70 -14.92 -14.22
C ALA A 30 61.54 -14.82 -12.94
N LEU A 31 60.99 -15.26 -11.81
CA LEU A 31 61.68 -16.06 -10.80
C LEU A 31 60.61 -16.65 -9.87
N SER A 32 60.31 -17.92 -10.09
CA SER A 32 59.38 -18.75 -9.35
C SER A 32 60.16 -19.71 -8.44
N VAL A 33 59.47 -20.25 -7.41
CA VAL A 33 59.58 -21.64 -6.88
C VAL A 33 60.78 -21.90 -5.93
N ASP A 34 60.69 -22.58 -4.78
CA ASP A 34 59.63 -23.26 -4.02
C ASP A 34 60.20 -23.62 -2.63
N ALA A 35 59.33 -23.78 -1.62
CA ALA A 35 59.48 -24.84 -0.62
C ALA A 35 58.11 -25.16 0.05
N GLN A 36 57.56 -26.31 -0.38
CA GLN A 36 56.50 -27.17 0.18
C GLN A 36 56.39 -27.16 1.72
N ASP A 37 55.20 -27.01 2.32
CA ASP A 37 54.04 -27.91 2.46
C ASP A 37 54.29 -29.15 3.33
N TYR A 38 53.52 -29.25 4.43
CA TYR A 38 52.77 -30.48 4.76
C TYR A 38 51.74 -30.19 5.87
N GLY A 39 50.46 -30.44 5.55
CA GLY A 39 49.37 -30.59 6.51
C GLY A 39 49.67 -31.70 7.54
N SER A 40 49.01 -31.76 8.68
CA SER A 40 47.58 -32.00 8.77
C SER A 40 47.19 -32.14 10.25
N ARG A 41 45.95 -31.76 10.56
CA ARG A 41 45.05 -32.37 11.54
C ARG A 41 45.68 -33.00 12.80
N LEU A 42 45.33 -32.49 13.97
CA LEU A 42 44.59 -33.22 15.02
C LEU A 42 44.50 -32.36 16.29
N GLY A 43 43.44 -32.57 17.05
CA GLY A 43 43.01 -31.70 18.12
C GLY A 43 43.79 -31.84 19.44
N THR A 44 43.44 -30.92 20.34
CA THR A 44 43.59 -30.98 21.82
C THR A 44 44.89 -31.54 22.39
N VAL A 45 45.72 -30.63 22.90
CA VAL A 45 46.61 -30.92 24.04
C VAL A 45 46.54 -29.77 25.04
N LYS A 46 46.02 -30.06 26.24
CA LYS A 46 46.20 -29.24 27.44
C LYS A 46 47.59 -29.48 28.03
N ARG A 47 48.31 -28.42 28.40
CA ARG A 47 48.81 -28.13 29.79
C ARG A 47 50.00 -27.16 29.76
N GLY A 48 49.80 -25.99 30.38
CA GLY A 48 50.84 -25.12 30.93
C GLY A 48 50.92 -25.25 32.46
N GLY A 49 51.22 -26.45 32.98
CA GLY A 49 51.55 -26.67 34.39
C GLY A 49 50.39 -26.46 35.39
N LYS A 50 49.73 -27.56 35.80
CA LYS A 50 48.84 -27.53 36.98
C LYS A 50 49.65 -27.23 38.24
N VAL A 51 49.18 -26.30 39.06
CA VAL A 51 49.13 -26.52 40.52
C VAL A 51 47.68 -26.80 40.84
N SER A 52 47.44 -27.97 41.40
CA SER A 52 46.13 -28.48 41.78
C SER A 52 46.01 -28.38 43.30
N PHE A 53 44.93 -27.78 43.79
CA PHE A 53 44.55 -27.84 45.20
C PHE A 53 43.14 -28.40 45.37
N GLU A 54 42.74 -29.35 44.53
CA GLU A 54 41.52 -30.12 44.75
C GLU A 54 41.84 -31.33 45.65
N PRO A 55 41.40 -31.32 46.92
CA PRO A 55 41.10 -32.56 47.62
C PRO A 55 39.73 -33.05 47.16
N THR A 56 39.70 -34.14 46.40
CA THR A 56 38.50 -34.96 46.24
C THR A 56 38.33 -35.85 47.47
N GLY A 57 37.24 -35.64 48.22
CA GLY A 57 36.79 -36.49 49.30
C GLY A 57 35.30 -36.82 49.15
N PRO A 58 34.82 -37.96 49.69
CA PRO A 58 33.50 -38.49 49.41
C PRO A 58 32.43 -37.83 50.30
N GLY A 59 31.37 -37.34 49.68
CA GLY A 59 30.02 -37.30 50.24
C GLY A 59 29.72 -36.26 51.33
N VAL A 60 28.49 -35.74 51.21
CA VAL A 60 27.69 -35.00 52.20
C VAL A 60 27.88 -33.47 52.22
N LEU A 61 26.81 -32.81 51.74
CA LEU A 61 26.41 -31.44 52.01
C LEU A 61 26.58 -31.10 53.50
N PHE A 62 27.42 -30.12 53.84
CA PHE A 62 27.23 -29.14 54.91
C PHE A 62 28.50 -28.28 54.95
N ASP A 63 28.48 -27.08 54.36
CA ASP A 63 29.18 -25.95 54.99
C ASP A 63 28.79 -24.60 54.39
N ALA A 64 27.87 -23.94 55.09
CA ALA A 64 27.85 -22.49 55.12
C ALA A 64 28.90 -22.03 56.14
N LEU A 65 30.20 -22.04 55.82
CA LEU A 65 31.26 -21.43 56.66
C LEU A 65 32.61 -21.34 55.92
N ASP A 66 32.64 -20.68 54.75
CA ASP A 66 33.88 -20.11 54.23
C ASP A 66 34.04 -18.67 54.74
N PRO A 67 35.10 -18.32 55.50
CA PRO A 67 35.36 -16.95 55.93
C PRO A 67 36.03 -16.16 54.80
N SER A 68 35.42 -16.15 53.62
CA SER A 68 35.72 -15.16 52.60
C SER A 68 34.92 -13.88 52.91
N VAL A 69 35.62 -12.79 53.22
CA VAL A 69 35.05 -11.47 53.58
C VAL A 69 34.16 -10.89 52.47
N ARG A 70 34.26 -11.42 51.24
CA ARG A 70 33.36 -11.11 50.12
C ARG A 70 32.73 -12.38 49.58
N LYS A 71 31.43 -12.58 49.85
CA LYS A 71 30.60 -13.55 49.15
C LYS A 71 29.98 -12.88 47.92
N TRP A 72 30.36 -13.31 46.72
CA TRP A 72 29.67 -12.93 45.49
C TRP A 72 28.40 -13.77 45.39
N TYR A 73 27.24 -13.14 45.51
CA TYR A 73 25.96 -13.80 45.28
C TYR A 73 25.69 -13.81 43.78
N ALA A 74 25.84 -14.96 43.13
CA ALA A 74 25.25 -15.25 41.83
C ALA A 74 24.13 -16.28 42.05
N PRO A 75 22.96 -16.14 41.40
CA PRO A 75 21.94 -17.18 41.37
C PRO A 75 22.58 -18.54 41.02
N GLN A 76 22.25 -19.59 41.76
CA GLN A 76 22.89 -20.90 41.62
C GLN A 76 22.72 -21.44 40.21
N GLU A 77 21.59 -21.17 39.58
CA GLU A 77 21.23 -21.54 38.22
C GLU A 77 22.17 -20.86 37.21
N LEU A 78 22.45 -19.55 37.37
CA LEU A 78 23.33 -18.82 36.45
C LEU A 78 24.78 -19.30 36.49
N TYR A 79 25.28 -19.64 37.67
CA TYR A 79 26.65 -20.18 37.81
C TYR A 79 26.73 -21.65 37.40
N SER A 80 25.80 -22.50 37.83
CA SER A 80 25.83 -23.93 37.55
C SER A 80 25.60 -24.26 36.08
N GLU A 81 24.67 -23.57 35.43
CA GLU A 81 24.29 -23.86 34.05
C GLU A 81 25.15 -23.10 33.03
N TYR A 82 25.51 -21.84 33.32
CA TYR A 82 26.20 -20.96 32.37
C TYR A 82 27.62 -20.55 32.80
N GLN A 83 28.11 -21.03 33.94
CA GLN A 83 29.44 -20.69 34.48
C GLN A 83 29.65 -19.17 34.61
N TRP A 84 28.58 -18.42 34.86
CA TRP A 84 28.61 -16.96 34.89
C TRP A 84 29.39 -16.42 36.09
N GLN A 85 30.47 -15.66 35.84
CA GLN A 85 31.36 -15.13 36.88
C GLN A 85 31.23 -13.60 37.00
N SER A 86 30.54 -13.11 38.03
CA SER A 86 30.30 -11.67 38.22
C SER A 86 31.57 -10.85 38.51
N TRP A 87 32.69 -11.51 38.83
CA TRP A 87 33.98 -10.90 39.18
C TRP A 87 34.98 -10.89 38.03
N GLN A 88 34.63 -11.45 36.86
CA GLN A 88 35.52 -11.50 35.72
C GLN A 88 35.75 -10.09 35.16
N TYR A 89 37.01 -9.74 34.91
CA TYR A 89 37.37 -8.48 34.25
C TYR A 89 36.85 -8.51 32.82
N ALA A 90 35.88 -7.65 32.50
CA ALA A 90 35.35 -7.49 31.15
C ALA A 90 36.11 -6.36 30.43
N ASN A 91 36.75 -6.68 29.30
CA ASN A 91 37.36 -5.70 28.42
C ASN A 91 36.70 -5.75 27.04
N TYR A 92 35.69 -4.89 26.86
CA TYR A 92 34.92 -4.83 25.62
C TYR A 92 35.68 -4.27 24.40
N ALA A 93 36.93 -3.81 24.59
CA ALA A 93 37.81 -3.43 23.50
C ALA A 93 38.61 -4.61 22.92
N ARG A 94 38.67 -5.75 23.61
CA ARG A 94 39.34 -6.99 23.14
C ARG A 94 38.38 -8.16 22.98
N GLU A 95 37.37 -8.24 23.84
CA GLU A 95 36.37 -9.30 23.83
C GLU A 95 35.01 -8.65 23.68
N ASN A 96 34.27 -8.94 22.61
CA ASN A 96 32.95 -8.35 22.41
C ASN A 96 32.04 -8.61 23.62
N TYR A 97 31.13 -7.67 23.92
CA TYR A 97 30.14 -7.83 24.99
C TYR A 97 29.37 -9.15 24.79
N GLN A 98 29.41 -10.01 25.81
CA GLN A 98 28.68 -11.26 25.84
C GLN A 98 27.47 -11.11 26.76
N ARG A 99 26.30 -11.55 26.28
CA ARG A 99 25.06 -11.53 27.05
C ARG A 99 25.16 -12.51 28.22
N TYR A 100 24.43 -12.22 29.30
CA TYR A 100 24.35 -13.09 30.47
C TYR A 100 23.87 -14.50 30.13
N VAL A 101 22.97 -14.61 29.15
CA VAL A 101 22.39 -15.86 28.66
C VAL A 101 22.39 -15.81 27.12
N PRO A 102 22.68 -16.91 26.42
CA PRO A 102 22.51 -16.98 24.97
C PRO A 102 21.04 -16.76 24.57
N PRO A 103 20.75 -15.96 23.52
CA PRO A 103 19.37 -15.72 23.06
C PRO A 103 18.61 -17.02 22.70
N SER A 104 19.33 -18.07 22.31
CA SER A 104 18.76 -19.37 21.92
C SER A 104 18.06 -20.13 23.04
N ILE A 105 18.20 -19.68 24.29
CA ILE A 105 17.55 -20.29 25.46
C ILE A 105 16.75 -19.27 26.28
N GLU A 106 16.46 -18.10 25.72
CA GLU A 106 15.55 -17.14 26.35
C GLU A 106 14.09 -17.48 25.99
N GLY A 107 13.16 -17.16 26.91
CA GLY A 107 11.73 -17.33 26.72
C GLY A 107 11.06 -18.47 27.47
N ASP A 108 9.76 -18.55 27.24
CA ASP A 108 8.82 -19.41 27.93
C ASP A 108 8.79 -20.79 27.29
N TYR A 109 8.49 -21.80 28.10
CA TYR A 109 8.30 -23.16 27.63
C TYR A 109 6.87 -23.31 27.09
N PHE A 110 6.75 -23.76 25.84
CA PHE A 110 5.48 -24.10 25.22
C PHE A 110 5.27 -25.61 25.24
N TYR A 111 4.05 -26.00 25.57
CA TYR A 111 3.62 -27.38 25.64
C TYR A 111 2.37 -27.58 24.78
N ASP A 112 2.19 -28.79 24.25
CA ASP A 112 0.94 -29.16 23.57
C ASP A 112 -0.20 -29.36 24.58
N LEU A 113 -1.41 -29.62 24.07
CA LEU A 113 -2.61 -29.89 24.88
C LEU A 113 -2.47 -31.11 25.82
N PHE A 114 -1.47 -31.97 25.60
CA PHE A 114 -1.20 -33.16 26.40
C PHE A 114 -0.03 -32.97 27.38
N GLY A 115 0.57 -31.77 27.43
CA GLY A 115 1.70 -31.45 28.30
C GLY A 115 3.06 -31.88 27.75
N ASN A 116 3.16 -32.30 26.49
CA ASN A 116 4.46 -32.57 25.86
C ASN A 116 5.14 -31.25 25.50
N TYR A 117 6.44 -31.14 25.78
CA TYR A 117 7.23 -29.97 25.41
C TYR A 117 7.32 -29.83 23.88
N LEU A 118 6.95 -28.67 23.36
CA LEU A 118 7.02 -28.33 21.93
C LEU A 118 8.30 -27.57 21.61
N ASN A 119 8.46 -26.40 22.23
CA ASN A 119 9.59 -25.50 22.02
C ASN A 119 9.71 -24.49 23.17
N ARG A 120 10.80 -23.72 23.16
CA ARG A 120 11.04 -22.60 24.06
C ARG A 120 11.25 -21.34 23.22
N GLY A 121 10.66 -20.23 23.65
CA GLY A 121 10.81 -18.95 22.96
C GLY A 121 9.84 -17.90 23.46
N TRP A 122 9.60 -16.87 22.65
CA TRP A 122 8.65 -15.81 22.96
C TRP A 122 7.50 -15.80 21.97
N GLN A 123 6.29 -15.58 22.44
CA GLN A 123 5.19 -15.17 21.58
C GLN A 123 5.42 -13.70 21.22
N ILE A 124 5.91 -13.44 20.00
CA ILE A 124 6.22 -12.07 19.53
C ILE A 124 5.04 -11.46 18.78
N PHE A 125 4.27 -12.30 18.08
CA PHE A 125 3.09 -11.92 17.32
C PHE A 125 2.02 -13.01 17.48
N ASP A 126 0.76 -12.60 17.63
CA ASP A 126 -0.39 -13.51 17.64
C ASP A 126 -1.62 -12.78 17.10
N TRP A 127 -2.23 -13.36 16.08
CA TRP A 127 -3.47 -12.88 15.50
C TRP A 127 -4.48 -14.01 15.48
N ARG A 128 -5.61 -13.80 16.16
CA ARG A 128 -6.70 -14.78 16.26
C ARG A 128 -8.00 -14.16 15.78
N GLN A 129 -8.78 -14.98 15.07
CA GLN A 129 -10.14 -14.67 14.66
C GLN A 129 -11.04 -15.83 15.14
N GLN A 130 -11.95 -15.54 16.06
CA GLN A 130 -12.86 -16.51 16.68
C GLN A 130 -14.31 -16.06 16.45
N ASN A 131 -15.06 -16.83 15.69
CA ASN A 131 -16.46 -16.52 15.34
C ASN A 131 -17.35 -17.75 15.64
N PRO A 132 -18.56 -17.59 16.21
CA PRO A 132 -19.10 -16.36 16.78
C PRO A 132 -18.60 -16.12 18.20
N GLN A 133 -17.97 -14.97 18.47
CA GLN A 133 -17.50 -14.60 19.81
C GLN A 133 -17.46 -13.07 19.96
N PRO A 134 -17.95 -12.47 21.05
CA PRO A 134 -17.65 -11.08 21.39
C PRO A 134 -16.14 -10.87 21.53
N PHE A 135 -15.61 -9.78 20.99
CA PHE A 135 -14.17 -9.52 20.97
C PHE A 135 -13.37 -10.65 20.30
N GLY A 136 -13.94 -11.29 19.28
CA GLY A 136 -13.40 -12.48 18.63
C GLY A 136 -12.15 -12.23 17.77
N SER A 137 -11.86 -10.98 17.41
CA SER A 137 -10.66 -10.61 16.65
C SER A 137 -9.61 -10.04 17.59
N SER A 138 -8.56 -10.80 17.91
CA SER A 138 -7.48 -10.37 18.82
C SER A 138 -6.15 -10.27 18.09
N LEU A 139 -5.48 -9.13 18.19
CA LEU A 139 -4.13 -8.91 17.68
C LEU A 139 -3.19 -8.53 18.82
N PHE A 140 -2.07 -9.23 18.89
CA PHE A 140 -1.02 -9.07 19.89
C PHE A 140 0.34 -8.93 19.20
N LYS A 141 1.09 -7.89 19.61
CA LYS A 141 2.48 -7.65 19.25
C LYS A 141 3.23 -7.35 20.55
N ASP A 142 4.25 -8.13 20.83
CA ASP A 142 5.08 -7.95 22.03
C ASP A 142 6.02 -6.74 21.88
N SER A 143 6.44 -6.07 22.97
CA SER A 143 7.40 -4.94 22.86
C SER A 143 8.72 -5.32 22.19
N ARG A 144 9.14 -6.59 22.31
CA ARG A 144 10.33 -7.10 21.63
C ARG A 144 10.18 -7.08 20.11
N PHE A 145 8.96 -7.15 19.57
CA PHE A 145 8.73 -7.02 18.13
C PHE A 145 9.30 -5.69 17.61
N GLY A 146 8.95 -4.58 18.25
CA GLY A 146 9.50 -3.26 17.88
C GLY A 146 10.94 -3.03 18.33
N GLN A 147 11.29 -3.41 19.55
CA GLN A 147 12.59 -3.05 20.13
C GLN A 147 13.74 -3.98 19.71
N TRP A 148 13.49 -5.28 19.65
CA TRP A 148 14.51 -6.28 19.35
C TRP A 148 14.51 -6.65 17.87
N PHE A 149 13.32 -6.86 17.31
CA PHE A 149 13.15 -7.28 15.92
C PHE A 149 12.97 -6.10 14.94
N ASN A 150 13.03 -4.86 15.42
CA ASN A 150 12.87 -3.65 14.60
C ASN A 150 11.62 -3.71 13.71
N GLU A 151 10.51 -4.13 14.31
CA GLU A 151 9.18 -4.22 13.67
C GLU A 151 9.09 -5.22 12.50
N VAL A 152 10.04 -6.15 12.32
CA VAL A 152 10.01 -7.16 11.25
C VAL A 152 10.55 -8.52 11.71
N VAL A 153 9.78 -9.59 11.48
CA VAL A 153 10.20 -10.98 11.68
C VAL A 153 10.01 -11.77 10.40
N VAL A 154 11.06 -12.42 9.92
CA VAL A 154 11.04 -13.25 8.70
C VAL A 154 11.39 -14.69 9.05
N ALA A 155 10.55 -15.63 8.65
CA ALA A 155 10.81 -17.06 8.70
C ALA A 155 10.80 -17.63 7.27
N SER A 156 11.91 -18.20 6.83
CA SER A 156 12.05 -18.72 5.47
C SER A 156 12.69 -20.10 5.45
N ASP A 157 12.31 -20.94 4.49
CA ASP A 157 12.96 -22.21 4.21
C ASP A 157 12.89 -22.52 2.71
N ARG A 158 13.64 -23.52 2.26
CA ARG A 158 13.67 -23.98 0.87
C ARG A 158 13.82 -25.48 0.76
N LYS A 159 13.19 -26.06 -0.26
CA LYS A 159 13.34 -27.47 -0.61
C LYS A 159 13.38 -27.64 -2.13
N GLY A 160 14.57 -27.95 -2.65
CA GLY A 160 14.79 -28.02 -4.10
C GLY A 160 14.57 -26.65 -4.73
N GLN A 161 13.73 -26.60 -5.76
CA GLN A 161 13.32 -25.37 -6.45
C GLN A 161 12.30 -24.53 -5.68
N TYR A 162 11.70 -25.05 -4.60
CA TYR A 162 10.65 -24.34 -3.87
C TYR A 162 11.24 -23.53 -2.73
N HIS A 163 10.96 -22.23 -2.73
CA HIS A 163 11.32 -21.28 -1.69
C HIS A 163 10.04 -20.77 -1.04
N TYR A 164 10.03 -20.62 0.27
CA TYR A 164 8.95 -19.92 0.97
C TYR A 164 9.47 -19.00 2.05
N ALA A 165 8.76 -17.90 2.29
CA ALA A 165 9.00 -16.98 3.37
C ALA A 165 7.68 -16.53 3.98
N ILE A 166 7.66 -16.34 5.30
CA ILE A 166 6.59 -15.70 6.05
C ILE A 166 7.23 -14.49 6.74
N THR A 167 6.76 -13.31 6.38
CA THR A 167 7.23 -12.03 6.93
C THR A 167 6.08 -11.40 7.70
N VAL A 168 6.32 -11.04 8.95
CA VAL A 168 5.40 -10.24 9.77
C VAL A 168 6.08 -8.92 10.07
N GLY A 169 5.44 -7.80 9.73
CA GLY A 169 6.08 -6.50 9.84
C GLY A 169 5.10 -5.33 9.99
N ASN A 170 5.57 -4.20 10.50
CA ASN A 170 4.81 -2.93 10.43
C ASN A 170 5.13 -2.11 9.18
N GLU A 171 6.29 -2.35 8.57
CA GLU A 171 6.87 -1.54 7.50
C GLU A 171 7.44 -2.43 6.37
N ILE A 172 6.60 -3.30 5.80
CA ILE A 172 7.01 -4.15 4.67
C ILE A 172 6.81 -3.37 3.37
N ARG A 173 7.86 -3.12 2.58
CA ARG A 173 7.70 -2.62 1.20
C ARG A 173 7.08 -3.74 0.37
N THR A 174 5.87 -3.52 -0.12
CA THR A 174 5.11 -4.56 -0.82
C THR A 174 4.40 -3.99 -2.04
N THR A 175 4.61 -4.60 -3.20
CA THR A 175 3.85 -4.31 -4.42
C THR A 175 3.38 -5.62 -5.04
N LEU A 176 2.07 -5.75 -5.26
CA LEU A 176 1.51 -6.82 -6.08
C LEU A 176 1.44 -6.37 -7.55
N THR A 177 0.89 -5.19 -7.80
CA THR A 177 0.92 -4.46 -9.07
C THR A 177 0.79 -2.96 -8.79
N PRO A 178 1.17 -2.09 -9.73
CA PRO A 178 0.97 -0.65 -9.58
C PRO A 178 -0.50 -0.24 -9.40
N MET A 179 -1.45 -0.96 -10.03
CA MET A 179 -2.86 -0.54 -9.98
C MET A 179 -3.71 -1.30 -8.95
N THR A 180 -3.23 -2.38 -8.33
CA THR A 180 -3.99 -3.12 -7.30
C THR A 180 -3.50 -2.91 -5.88
N PHE A 181 -2.18 -2.96 -5.64
CA PHE A 181 -1.61 -2.84 -4.30
C PHE A 181 -0.12 -2.49 -4.37
N SER A 182 0.25 -1.31 -3.89
CA SER A 182 1.63 -0.88 -3.69
C SER A 182 1.73 -0.03 -2.44
N LYS A 183 2.51 -0.49 -1.45
CA LYS A 183 2.72 0.24 -0.21
C LYS A 183 4.20 0.29 0.13
N PRO A 184 4.75 1.47 0.51
CA PRO A 184 6.09 1.58 1.09
C PRO A 184 6.18 0.91 2.47
N ARG A 185 5.08 0.94 3.25
CA ARG A 185 5.01 0.47 4.64
C ARG A 185 3.75 -0.37 4.90
N PHE A 186 3.68 -1.56 4.32
CA PHE A 186 2.61 -2.51 4.65
C PHE A 186 2.79 -3.06 6.07
N ASN A 187 1.76 -2.90 6.91
CA ASN A 187 1.67 -3.49 8.24
C ASN A 187 0.80 -4.74 8.20
N GLY A 188 1.38 -5.91 8.41
CA GLY A 188 0.66 -7.18 8.35
C GLY A 188 1.57 -8.39 8.19
N VAL A 189 1.01 -9.44 7.61
CA VAL A 189 1.68 -10.69 7.27
C VAL A 189 1.78 -10.79 5.75
N GLN A 190 2.98 -11.07 5.25
CA GLN A 190 3.25 -11.41 3.86
C GLN A 190 3.79 -12.84 3.79
N ILE A 191 3.21 -13.68 2.96
CA ILE A 191 3.67 -15.04 2.69
C ILE A 191 4.06 -15.12 1.23
N ASP A 192 5.32 -15.43 0.97
CA ASP A 192 5.87 -15.57 -0.38
C ASP A 192 6.22 -17.03 -0.66
N LEU A 193 5.89 -17.48 -1.87
CA LEU A 193 6.21 -18.77 -2.43
C LEU A 193 6.82 -18.55 -3.80
N ALA A 194 7.96 -19.18 -4.07
CA ALA A 194 8.60 -19.11 -5.37
C ALA A 194 9.09 -20.50 -5.80
N SER A 195 9.01 -20.75 -7.09
CA SER A 195 9.59 -21.89 -7.80
C SER A 195 10.09 -21.44 -9.16
N ASP A 196 10.70 -22.34 -9.94
CA ASP A 196 11.26 -22.01 -11.25
C ASP A 196 10.28 -21.30 -12.19
N ASN A 197 9.00 -21.72 -12.20
CA ASN A 197 7.99 -21.19 -13.13
C ASN A 197 6.79 -20.54 -12.44
N TYR A 198 6.73 -20.54 -11.12
CA TYR A 198 5.57 -20.03 -10.38
C TYR A 198 5.99 -19.20 -9.19
N GLN A 199 5.30 -18.08 -8.98
CA GLN A 199 5.44 -17.25 -7.80
C GLN A 199 4.05 -16.99 -7.21
N ALA A 200 3.96 -16.89 -5.90
CA ALA A 200 2.75 -16.50 -5.21
C ALA A 200 3.08 -15.67 -3.97
N THR A 201 2.34 -14.60 -3.77
CA THR A 201 2.40 -13.75 -2.58
C THR A 201 1.00 -13.66 -1.99
N LEU A 202 0.88 -13.79 -0.67
CA LEU A 202 -0.36 -13.57 0.09
C LEU A 202 -0.11 -12.49 1.14
N LEU A 203 -1.03 -11.56 1.25
CA LEU A 203 -1.00 -10.44 2.19
C LEU A 203 -2.21 -10.54 3.12
N MET A 204 -2.00 -10.35 4.42
CA MET A 204 -3.07 -10.35 5.41
C MET A 204 -2.83 -9.27 6.45
N SER A 205 -3.85 -8.48 6.79
CA SER A 205 -3.75 -7.47 7.85
C SER A 205 -5.10 -7.15 8.48
N ARG A 206 -5.12 -6.72 9.74
CA ARG A 206 -6.27 -6.09 10.39
C ARG A 206 -6.10 -4.57 10.37
N ILE A 207 -6.47 -3.95 9.27
CA ILE A 207 -6.19 -2.55 8.94
C ILE A 207 -6.93 -1.51 9.80
N SER A 208 -8.00 -1.89 10.51
CA SER A 208 -8.73 -0.98 11.43
C SER A 208 -7.98 -0.62 12.73
N ALA A 209 -6.91 -1.34 13.05
CA ALA A 209 -5.97 -1.07 14.15
C ALA A 209 -4.81 -2.07 14.02
N PRO A 210 -3.88 -1.80 13.09
CA PRO A 210 -2.78 -2.70 12.82
C PRO A 210 -1.77 -2.71 13.98
N ASP A 211 -1.74 -1.67 14.82
CA ASP A 211 -0.87 -1.57 16.00
C ASP A 211 -1.67 -1.40 17.29
N PRO A 212 -1.22 -2.01 18.41
CA PRO A 212 -1.78 -1.76 19.72
C PRO A 212 -1.53 -0.30 20.14
N PHE A 213 -2.52 0.32 20.78
CA PHE A 213 -2.52 1.73 21.19
C PHE A 213 -1.23 2.17 21.92
N VAL A 214 -0.70 3.33 21.54
CA VAL A 214 0.43 3.99 22.22
C VAL A 214 0.03 4.33 23.67
N GLY A 215 0.51 3.55 24.63
CA GLY A 215 0.25 3.75 26.07
C GLY A 215 -0.45 2.60 26.76
N ALA A 216 -0.98 1.62 26.03
CA ALA A 216 -1.21 0.29 26.60
C ALA A 216 0.16 -0.37 26.79
N SER A 217 0.42 -0.98 27.94
CA SER A 217 1.55 -1.90 28.01
C SER A 217 1.38 -2.92 26.88
N SER A 218 2.41 -3.07 26.05
CA SER A 218 2.52 -3.93 24.85
C SER A 218 2.27 -5.43 25.08
N ASN A 219 1.66 -5.79 26.21
CA ASN A 219 1.50 -7.14 26.72
C ASN A 219 0.02 -7.57 26.77
N SER A 220 -0.90 -6.80 26.18
CA SER A 220 -2.33 -7.14 26.12
C SER A 220 -2.83 -7.20 24.67
N ALA A 221 -3.50 -8.29 24.31
CA ALA A 221 -4.09 -8.46 22.99
C ALA A 221 -5.26 -7.48 22.80
N SER A 222 -5.26 -6.72 21.71
CA SER A 222 -6.35 -5.82 21.35
C SER A 222 -7.48 -6.62 20.70
N ALA A 223 -8.47 -6.97 21.52
CA ALA A 223 -9.61 -7.78 21.11
C ALA A 223 -10.78 -6.89 20.66
N ARG A 224 -11.45 -7.22 19.54
CA ARG A 224 -12.54 -6.42 18.94
C ARG A 224 -13.62 -7.29 18.32
N SER A 225 -14.85 -6.77 18.36
CA SER A 225 -16.00 -7.36 17.68
C SER A 225 -16.06 -6.86 16.23
N ASP A 226 -16.07 -5.53 16.06
CA ASP A 226 -15.95 -4.89 14.75
C ASP A 226 -14.48 -4.70 14.35
N ASN A 227 -14.14 -5.13 13.13
CA ASN A 227 -12.82 -4.94 12.57
C ASN A 227 -12.90 -4.77 11.05
N THR A 228 -11.82 -4.24 10.47
CA THR A 228 -11.63 -4.20 9.02
C THR A 228 -10.38 -4.98 8.70
N ASN A 229 -10.53 -6.02 7.89
CA ASN A 229 -9.44 -6.87 7.45
C ASN A 229 -9.08 -6.57 5.99
N LEU A 230 -7.83 -6.80 5.67
CA LEU A 230 -7.28 -6.81 4.32
C LEU A 230 -6.78 -8.23 4.01
N PHE A 231 -7.11 -8.69 2.82
CA PHE A 231 -6.50 -9.84 2.18
C PHE A 231 -6.07 -9.47 0.78
N GLY A 232 -4.81 -9.75 0.45
CA GLY A 232 -4.23 -9.56 -0.87
C GLY A 232 -3.58 -10.84 -1.34
N GLY A 233 -3.49 -11.03 -2.65
CA GLY A 233 -2.80 -12.15 -3.23
C GLY A 233 -2.39 -11.87 -4.66
N ARG A 234 -1.22 -12.37 -5.03
CA ARG A 234 -0.76 -12.44 -6.43
C ARG A 234 -0.27 -13.84 -6.71
N ILE A 235 -0.62 -14.37 -7.86
CA ILE A 235 0.00 -15.57 -8.43
C ILE A 235 0.57 -15.21 -9.79
N GLU A 236 1.75 -15.72 -10.10
CA GLU A 236 2.37 -15.59 -11.41
C GLU A 236 2.78 -16.96 -11.93
N ALA A 237 2.64 -17.16 -13.23
CA ALA A 237 3.12 -18.32 -13.94
C ALA A 237 3.91 -17.88 -15.17
N GLN A 238 5.11 -18.41 -15.30
CA GLN A 238 5.92 -18.30 -16.51
C GLN A 238 5.52 -19.41 -17.49
N VAL A 239 5.19 -19.03 -18.73
CA VAL A 239 4.79 -19.93 -19.81
C VAL A 239 5.83 -19.85 -20.93
N GLY A 240 6.72 -20.83 -20.96
CA GLY A 240 7.90 -20.80 -21.84
C GLY A 240 8.91 -19.73 -21.40
N ASP A 241 9.72 -19.26 -22.35
CA ASP A 241 10.82 -18.34 -22.03
C ASP A 241 10.44 -16.85 -22.15
N PHE A 242 9.23 -16.56 -22.62
CA PHE A 242 8.85 -15.23 -23.12
C PHE A 242 7.50 -14.71 -22.63
N VAL A 243 6.65 -15.54 -22.00
CA VAL A 243 5.36 -15.08 -21.45
C VAL A 243 5.34 -15.24 -19.93
N ARG A 244 4.89 -14.20 -19.24
CA ARG A 244 4.47 -14.27 -17.85
C ARG A 244 3.02 -13.83 -17.73
N ILE A 245 2.22 -14.65 -17.06
CA ILE A 245 0.83 -14.31 -16.72
C ILE A 245 0.69 -14.21 -15.21
N GLY A 246 -0.17 -13.31 -14.75
CA GLY A 246 -0.42 -13.12 -13.33
C GLY A 246 -1.88 -12.83 -13.05
N GLY A 247 -2.33 -13.28 -11.88
CA GLY A 247 -3.63 -12.95 -11.32
C GLY A 247 -3.43 -12.28 -9.97
N THR A 248 -4.18 -11.22 -9.72
CA THR A 248 -4.16 -10.45 -8.47
C THR A 248 -5.54 -10.39 -7.86
N LEU A 249 -5.63 -10.43 -6.54
CA LEU A 249 -6.85 -10.20 -5.78
C LEU A 249 -6.50 -9.38 -4.55
N VAL A 250 -7.17 -8.25 -4.36
CA VAL A 250 -7.05 -7.42 -3.15
C VAL A 250 -8.45 -7.17 -2.63
N ASN A 251 -8.67 -7.34 -1.33
CA ASN A 251 -9.96 -7.12 -0.71
C ASN A 251 -9.77 -6.54 0.69
N ALA A 252 -10.39 -5.40 0.95
CA ALA A 252 -10.61 -4.90 2.29
C ALA A 252 -12.09 -4.99 2.62
N HIS A 253 -12.43 -5.47 3.81
CA HIS A 253 -13.81 -5.66 4.22
C HIS A 253 -14.00 -5.47 5.71
N HIS A 254 -15.19 -5.00 6.08
CA HIS A 254 -15.66 -5.02 7.45
C HIS A 254 -16.06 -6.43 7.85
N ALA A 255 -15.77 -6.75 9.11
CA ALA A 255 -16.04 -8.03 9.74
C ALA A 255 -16.60 -7.77 11.15
N GLN A 256 -17.63 -8.52 11.53
CA GLN A 256 -18.24 -8.46 12.85
C GLN A 256 -18.31 -9.86 13.45
N THR A 257 -17.41 -10.13 14.41
CA THR A 257 -17.15 -11.47 14.95
C THR A 257 -18.34 -12.15 15.59
N GLN A 258 -19.37 -11.42 16.01
CA GLN A 258 -20.59 -12.01 16.58
C GLN A 258 -21.60 -12.49 15.52
N ASN A 259 -21.67 -11.79 14.38
CA ASN A 259 -22.68 -12.02 13.34
C ASN A 259 -22.11 -12.75 12.10
N GLU A 260 -20.79 -12.78 11.93
CA GLU A 260 -20.14 -13.40 10.77
C GLU A 260 -20.40 -14.89 10.61
N ALA A 261 -20.63 -15.63 11.71
CA ALA A 261 -20.82 -17.08 11.65
C ALA A 261 -22.11 -17.53 10.93
N LEU A 262 -23.09 -16.63 10.73
CA LEU A 262 -24.41 -16.96 10.20
C LEU A 262 -24.75 -16.22 8.88
N GLY A 263 -24.08 -15.09 8.58
CA GLY A 263 -24.35 -14.27 7.38
C GLY A 263 -23.13 -13.52 6.78
N GLY A 264 -21.92 -13.75 7.28
CA GLY A 264 -20.70 -13.09 6.79
C GLY A 264 -20.23 -13.62 5.44
N ASN A 265 -19.77 -12.73 4.55
CA ASN A 265 -19.08 -13.11 3.32
C ASN A 265 -17.76 -12.35 3.27
N PHE A 266 -16.65 -13.07 3.34
CA PHE A 266 -15.30 -12.52 3.31
C PHE A 266 -15.06 -11.54 2.14
N PHE A 267 -15.64 -11.79 0.97
CA PHE A 267 -15.46 -10.92 -0.20
C PHE A 267 -16.34 -9.67 -0.17
N LYS A 268 -17.54 -9.78 0.40
CA LYS A 268 -18.57 -8.72 0.39
C LYS A 268 -18.64 -7.95 1.71
N GLY A 269 -17.87 -8.36 2.71
CA GLY A 269 -17.88 -7.84 4.08
C GLY A 269 -19.19 -8.06 4.83
N GLY A 270 -19.26 -7.47 6.01
CA GLY A 270 -20.44 -7.37 6.86
C GLY A 270 -20.68 -5.94 7.31
N LEU A 271 -21.88 -5.66 7.82
CA LEU A 271 -22.12 -4.39 8.51
C LEU A 271 -21.50 -4.46 9.91
N THR A 272 -20.90 -3.37 10.35
CA THR A 272 -20.46 -3.23 11.74
C THR A 272 -21.65 -3.11 12.68
N GLY A 273 -21.42 -3.28 13.98
CA GLY A 273 -22.44 -3.13 15.01
C GLY A 273 -23.09 -1.75 14.99
N SER A 274 -22.33 -0.70 14.69
CA SER A 274 -22.87 0.67 14.58
C SER A 274 -23.68 0.89 13.31
N GLN A 275 -23.22 0.35 12.17
CA GLN A 275 -23.92 0.45 10.89
C GLN A 275 -25.27 -0.28 10.88
N ASN A 276 -25.45 -1.27 11.75
CA ASN A 276 -26.67 -2.09 11.84
C ASN A 276 -27.38 -1.97 13.20
N LEU A 277 -27.15 -0.89 13.95
CA LEU A 277 -27.71 -0.71 15.29
C LEU A 277 -29.19 -0.36 15.25
N GLU A 278 -29.57 0.54 14.35
CA GLU A 278 -30.92 1.09 14.23
C GLU A 278 -31.46 0.85 12.81
N ASN A 279 -32.78 0.98 12.66
CA ASN A 279 -33.40 0.99 11.35
C ASN A 279 -33.19 2.33 10.66
N LEU A 280 -33.00 2.27 9.33
CA LEU A 280 -32.87 3.46 8.50
C LEU A 280 -34.10 4.38 8.65
N SER A 281 -33.86 5.64 8.98
CA SER A 281 -34.93 6.64 9.14
C SER A 281 -35.14 7.47 7.88
N PHE A 282 -34.06 7.83 7.19
CA PHE A 282 -34.16 8.60 5.96
C PHE A 282 -32.99 8.34 5.01
N ILE A 283 -33.22 8.64 3.73
CA ILE A 283 -32.16 8.70 2.71
C ILE A 283 -32.16 10.10 2.11
N GLU A 284 -30.96 10.65 1.93
CA GLU A 284 -30.74 11.92 1.26
C GLU A 284 -29.91 11.71 -0.01
N ILE A 285 -30.30 12.38 -1.08
CA ILE A 285 -29.62 12.39 -2.38
C ILE A 285 -29.24 13.83 -2.66
N LEU A 286 -28.02 14.04 -3.10
CA LEU A 286 -27.50 15.34 -3.50
C LEU A 286 -27.08 15.29 -4.96
N ILE A 287 -27.60 16.20 -5.77
CA ILE A 287 -27.31 16.31 -7.20
C ILE A 287 -26.62 17.66 -7.42
N LYS A 288 -25.44 17.63 -8.01
CA LYS A 288 -24.56 18.78 -8.24
C LYS A 288 -24.10 18.84 -9.69
N ASP A 289 -23.40 19.91 -10.02
CA ASP A 289 -22.54 20.02 -11.20
C ASP A 289 -21.25 19.22 -11.00
N ASP A 290 -20.85 18.38 -11.95
CA ASP A 290 -19.55 17.66 -11.93
C ASP A 290 -18.39 18.57 -12.39
N SER A 291 -18.68 19.61 -13.18
CA SER A 291 -17.72 20.64 -13.63
C SER A 291 -18.17 22.06 -13.24
N PRO A 292 -18.29 22.37 -11.93
CA PRO A 292 -18.90 23.61 -11.46
C PRO A 292 -18.16 24.89 -11.89
N GLU A 293 -16.91 24.80 -12.35
CA GLU A 293 -16.05 25.93 -12.72
C GLU A 293 -16.57 26.72 -13.92
N ASP A 294 -17.34 26.10 -14.80
CA ASP A 294 -17.91 26.79 -15.96
C ASP A 294 -19.22 27.52 -15.66
N GLY A 295 -19.85 27.22 -14.52
CA GLY A 295 -21.04 27.88 -13.99
C GLY A 295 -22.33 27.67 -14.79
N GLU A 296 -22.36 26.73 -15.75
CA GLU A 296 -23.51 26.53 -16.64
C GLU A 296 -23.76 25.05 -16.97
N ALA A 297 -25.03 24.64 -16.86
CA ALA A 297 -25.53 23.34 -17.30
C ALA A 297 -25.01 22.14 -16.49
N GLY A 298 -25.05 22.28 -15.17
CA GLY A 298 -24.83 21.17 -14.23
C GLY A 298 -26.03 20.22 -14.16
N GLY A 299 -26.10 19.43 -13.08
CA GLY A 299 -27.05 18.33 -12.98
C GLY A 299 -28.52 18.72 -13.12
N ALA A 300 -29.23 18.10 -14.08
CA ALA A 300 -30.64 18.34 -14.33
C ALA A 300 -31.50 17.17 -13.80
N LEU A 301 -32.47 17.45 -12.92
CA LEU A 301 -33.41 16.48 -12.36
C LEU A 301 -34.81 16.66 -12.92
N PHE A 302 -35.35 15.63 -13.57
CA PHE A 302 -36.70 15.59 -14.13
C PHE A 302 -37.70 14.91 -13.21
N ASP A 303 -37.31 13.80 -12.58
CA ASP A 303 -38.17 13.03 -11.67
C ASP A 303 -37.34 12.17 -10.71
N ALA A 304 -37.93 11.79 -9.58
CA ALA A 304 -37.32 10.94 -8.56
C ALA A 304 -38.36 10.04 -7.87
N ASP A 305 -38.05 8.76 -7.71
CA ASP A 305 -38.89 7.77 -7.04
C ASP A 305 -38.05 6.85 -6.13
N ILE A 306 -38.73 6.20 -5.19
CA ILE A 306 -38.17 5.25 -4.24
C ILE A 306 -38.92 3.93 -4.32
N LEU A 307 -38.19 2.82 -4.38
CA LEU A 307 -38.73 1.47 -4.44
C LEU A 307 -38.39 0.77 -3.12
N ILE A 308 -39.40 0.38 -2.36
CA ILE A 308 -39.22 -0.18 -1.02
C ILE A 308 -39.64 -1.65 -1.07
N TYR A 309 -38.71 -2.54 -0.75
CA TYR A 309 -38.97 -3.98 -0.68
C TYR A 309 -39.09 -4.41 0.78
N ASP A 310 -40.19 -5.09 1.12
CA ASP A 310 -40.39 -5.64 2.45
C ASP A 310 -39.59 -6.95 2.68
N LEU A 311 -39.73 -7.58 3.85
CA LEU A 311 -39.05 -8.83 4.19
C LEU A 311 -39.53 -10.03 3.36
N GLU A 312 -40.76 -9.97 2.86
CA GLU A 312 -41.38 -10.97 1.98
C GLU A 312 -40.99 -10.76 0.50
N GLY A 313 -40.37 -9.63 0.17
CA GLY A 313 -39.94 -9.26 -1.17
C GLY A 313 -41.01 -8.53 -1.99
N ASN A 314 -42.12 -8.09 -1.38
CA ASN A 314 -43.10 -7.27 -2.06
C ASN A 314 -42.54 -5.86 -2.28
N GLU A 315 -42.71 -5.35 -3.48
CA GLU A 315 -42.32 -4.00 -3.86
C GLU A 315 -43.45 -3.02 -3.55
N THR A 316 -43.13 -1.92 -2.87
CA THR A 316 -43.98 -0.74 -2.73
C THR A 316 -43.26 0.45 -3.35
N ARG A 317 -43.85 1.03 -4.39
CA ARG A 317 -43.29 2.19 -5.05
C ARG A 317 -43.77 3.48 -4.39
N GLY A 318 -42.88 4.43 -4.15
CA GLY A 318 -43.18 5.71 -3.50
C GLY A 318 -44.33 6.45 -4.20
N THR A 319 -44.29 6.51 -5.53
CA THR A 319 -45.39 7.06 -6.35
C THR A 319 -46.77 6.44 -6.13
N GLU A 320 -46.88 5.16 -5.81
CA GLU A 320 -48.16 4.47 -5.61
C GLU A 320 -48.82 4.86 -4.29
N ILE A 321 -48.00 5.14 -3.26
CA ILE A 321 -48.45 5.53 -1.93
C ILE A 321 -48.44 7.05 -1.72
N GLY A 322 -48.17 7.83 -2.76
CA GLY A 322 -48.06 9.29 -2.66
C GLY A 322 -46.84 9.77 -1.87
N PHE A 323 -45.84 8.91 -1.66
CA PHE A 323 -44.60 9.23 -0.99
C PHE A 323 -43.61 9.86 -1.99
N ARG A 324 -43.27 11.13 -1.75
CA ARG A 324 -42.40 11.97 -2.58
C ARG A 324 -41.25 12.49 -1.73
N PRO A 325 -40.06 12.74 -2.31
CA PRO A 325 -38.99 13.36 -1.56
C PRO A 325 -39.35 14.81 -1.21
N LEU A 326 -38.86 15.27 -0.06
CA LEU A 326 -38.71 16.70 0.17
C LEU A 326 -37.57 17.20 -0.71
N ILE A 327 -37.80 18.26 -1.50
CA ILE A 327 -36.83 18.83 -2.41
C ILE A 327 -36.39 20.20 -1.88
N GLU A 328 -35.08 20.40 -1.77
CA GLU A 328 -34.44 21.66 -1.40
C GLU A 328 -33.39 22.05 -2.45
N GLY A 329 -33.22 23.36 -2.68
CA GLY A 329 -32.29 23.89 -3.67
C GLY A 329 -32.72 23.69 -5.13
N GLY A 330 -31.82 23.98 -6.06
CA GLY A 330 -32.02 23.85 -7.49
C GLY A 330 -32.79 25.00 -8.14
N PHE A 331 -32.37 25.38 -9.35
CA PHE A 331 -33.07 26.34 -10.17
C PHE A 331 -34.22 25.70 -10.93
N GLN A 332 -35.43 26.22 -10.73
CA GLN A 332 -36.59 25.79 -11.52
C GLN A 332 -36.45 26.22 -12.98
N ARG A 333 -36.27 25.25 -13.88
CA ARG A 333 -36.32 25.42 -15.34
C ARG A 333 -37.65 24.86 -15.87
N ARG A 334 -37.85 24.93 -17.20
CA ARG A 334 -39.07 24.43 -17.84
C ARG A 334 -39.09 22.89 -17.82
N GLY A 335 -39.69 22.31 -16.79
CA GLY A 335 -39.94 20.88 -16.68
C GLY A 335 -38.88 20.07 -15.92
N PHE A 336 -37.89 20.74 -15.32
CA PHE A 336 -36.84 20.10 -14.50
C PHE A 336 -36.23 21.11 -13.52
N LEU A 337 -35.48 20.61 -12.53
CA LEU A 337 -34.63 21.37 -11.62
C LEU A 337 -33.17 21.29 -12.07
N ALA A 338 -32.44 22.39 -12.04
CA ALA A 338 -31.03 22.46 -12.45
C ALA A 338 -30.12 22.82 -11.27
N ALA A 339 -29.02 22.07 -11.13
CA ALA A 339 -27.92 22.33 -10.22
C ALA A 339 -26.75 22.94 -11.00
N ASP A 340 -26.91 24.19 -11.47
CA ASP A 340 -25.90 24.88 -12.29
C ASP A 340 -24.79 25.49 -11.41
N GLY A 341 -23.51 25.21 -11.71
CA GLY A 341 -22.37 25.77 -10.98
C GLY A 341 -22.32 25.29 -9.53
N SER A 342 -22.39 26.21 -8.57
CA SER A 342 -22.37 25.88 -7.13
C SER A 342 -23.75 25.57 -6.54
N GLU A 343 -24.82 25.56 -7.35
CA GLU A 343 -26.17 25.21 -6.90
C GLU A 343 -26.29 23.68 -6.72
N GLU A 344 -27.10 23.25 -5.76
CA GLU A 344 -27.28 21.83 -5.45
C GLU A 344 -28.77 21.50 -5.32
N ILE A 345 -29.18 20.31 -5.76
CA ILE A 345 -30.53 19.78 -5.51
C ILE A 345 -30.44 18.69 -4.47
N LYS A 346 -31.11 18.89 -3.33
CA LYS A 346 -31.19 17.92 -2.25
C LYS A 346 -32.57 17.26 -2.23
N LEU A 347 -32.61 15.94 -2.28
CA LEU A 347 -33.82 15.13 -2.15
C LEU A 347 -33.76 14.35 -0.85
N ARG A 348 -34.82 14.40 -0.03
CA ARG A 348 -34.92 13.63 1.22
C ARG A 348 -36.16 12.75 1.23
N PHE A 349 -35.95 11.44 1.32
CA PHE A 349 -37.00 10.46 1.59
C PHE A 349 -36.99 10.12 3.08
N ASP A 350 -37.99 10.62 3.82
CA ASP A 350 -38.10 10.44 5.27
C ASP A 350 -39.14 9.38 5.61
N LEU A 351 -38.67 8.20 6.05
CA LEU A 351 -39.51 7.03 6.36
C LEU A 351 -40.27 7.19 7.69
N LEU A 352 -39.94 8.21 8.48
CA LEU A 352 -40.64 8.55 9.72
C LEU A 352 -41.69 9.64 9.51
N ASN A 353 -41.83 10.15 8.29
CA ASN A 353 -42.84 11.15 7.98
C ASN A 353 -44.26 10.57 8.21
N PRO A 354 -45.17 11.29 8.91
CA PRO A 354 -46.54 10.84 9.11
C PRO A 354 -47.34 10.54 7.82
N THR A 355 -46.91 11.07 6.67
CA THR A 355 -47.54 10.78 5.37
C THR A 355 -47.01 9.50 4.72
N TYR A 356 -45.95 8.90 5.24
CA TYR A 356 -45.42 7.63 4.75
C TYR A 356 -46.36 6.47 5.13
N SER A 357 -46.86 5.76 4.13
CA SER A 357 -47.79 4.62 4.31
C SER A 357 -47.26 3.31 3.73
N GLY A 358 -45.94 3.21 3.53
CA GLY A 358 -45.27 1.98 3.08
C GLY A 358 -44.93 1.03 4.23
N PRO A 359 -44.14 -0.02 3.98
CA PRO A 359 -43.66 -0.94 5.01
C PRO A 359 -42.93 -0.21 6.15
N ALA A 360 -43.14 -0.62 7.40
CA ALA A 360 -42.43 -0.04 8.54
C ALA A 360 -40.91 -0.24 8.39
N PRO A 361 -40.05 0.71 8.82
CA PRO A 361 -38.59 0.62 8.62
C PRO A 361 -37.95 -0.68 9.10
N ASN A 362 -38.52 -1.30 10.13
CA ASN A 362 -38.08 -2.57 10.68
C ASN A 362 -38.38 -3.79 9.78
N ALA A 363 -39.31 -3.64 8.84
CA ALA A 363 -39.74 -4.63 7.86
C ALA A 363 -39.21 -4.38 6.44
N ILE A 364 -38.27 -3.45 6.25
CA ILE A 364 -37.67 -3.18 4.94
C ILE A 364 -36.43 -4.06 4.74
N SER A 365 -36.32 -4.73 3.60
CA SER A 365 -35.16 -5.55 3.23
C SER A 365 -34.20 -4.87 2.26
N ARG A 366 -34.72 -3.94 1.44
CA ARG A 366 -33.99 -3.24 0.39
C ARG A 366 -34.72 -1.95 0.03
N ILE A 367 -33.94 -0.92 -0.30
CA ILE A 367 -34.45 0.31 -0.92
C ILE A 367 -33.69 0.55 -2.23
N GLY A 368 -34.45 0.66 -3.31
CA GLY A 368 -34.00 1.15 -4.61
C GLY A 368 -34.37 2.62 -4.80
N LEU A 369 -33.52 3.35 -5.52
CA LEU A 369 -33.71 4.75 -5.88
C LEU A 369 -33.71 4.86 -7.40
N GLU A 370 -34.67 5.60 -7.94
CA GLU A 370 -34.78 5.90 -9.36
C GLU A 370 -34.77 7.41 -9.58
N LEU A 371 -33.85 7.90 -10.41
CA LEU A 371 -33.70 9.31 -10.75
C LEU A 371 -33.71 9.48 -12.26
N VAL A 372 -34.49 10.42 -12.78
CA VAL A 372 -34.43 10.82 -14.19
C VAL A 372 -33.56 12.06 -14.29
N VAL A 373 -32.34 11.90 -14.79
CA VAL A 373 -31.32 12.96 -14.81
C VAL A 373 -30.70 13.18 -16.18
N ALA A 374 -30.14 14.36 -16.41
CA ALA A 374 -29.36 14.70 -17.59
C ALA A 374 -28.28 15.76 -17.24
N ASN A 375 -27.51 16.15 -18.26
CA ASN A 375 -26.39 17.10 -18.21
C ASN A 375 -25.20 16.61 -17.38
N ASP A 376 -24.35 17.54 -16.91
CA ASP A 376 -23.12 17.28 -16.16
C ASP A 376 -23.40 17.12 -14.67
N TYR A 377 -23.98 15.97 -14.29
CA TYR A 377 -24.37 15.71 -12.92
C TYR A 377 -23.30 14.94 -12.12
N LEU A 378 -23.17 15.28 -10.84
CA LEU A 378 -22.58 14.45 -9.79
C LEU A 378 -23.67 14.10 -8.77
N ILE A 379 -23.90 12.81 -8.53
CA ILE A 379 -24.93 12.31 -7.61
C ILE A 379 -24.27 11.62 -6.44
N GLU A 380 -24.57 12.14 -5.25
CA GLU A 380 -24.10 11.62 -3.98
C GLU A 380 -25.28 11.19 -3.10
N VAL A 381 -25.06 10.21 -2.23
CA VAL A 381 -26.12 9.66 -1.37
C VAL A 381 -25.65 9.59 0.08
N SER A 382 -26.57 9.81 1.01
CA SER A 382 -26.36 9.74 2.46
C SER A 382 -27.61 9.23 3.20
N SER A 383 -27.48 9.00 4.51
CA SER A 383 -28.55 8.61 5.42
C SER A 383 -28.22 8.97 6.87
N ASP A 384 -29.15 8.70 7.79
CA ASP A 384 -28.91 8.76 9.24
C ASP A 384 -27.83 7.78 9.74
N LEU A 385 -27.56 6.72 8.99
CA LEU A 385 -26.54 5.71 9.32
C LEU A 385 -25.20 5.95 8.61
N GLN A 386 -25.12 6.98 7.77
CA GLN A 386 -23.93 7.38 7.02
C GLN A 386 -23.43 8.76 7.48
N SER A 387 -22.90 8.81 8.70
CA SER A 387 -22.47 10.05 9.34
C SER A 387 -21.00 10.06 9.74
N ASP A 388 -20.49 11.24 10.09
CA ASP A 388 -19.24 11.35 10.83
C ASP A 388 -19.43 11.06 12.33
N ILE A 389 -18.37 11.16 13.12
CA ILE A 389 -18.42 10.98 14.59
C ILE A 389 -19.26 12.02 15.33
N PHE A 390 -19.62 13.13 14.68
CA PHE A 390 -20.48 14.18 15.22
C PHE A 390 -21.93 14.06 14.73
N LEU A 391 -22.29 12.93 14.10
CA LEU A 391 -23.62 12.64 13.56
C LEU A 391 -24.05 13.58 12.43
N ARG A 392 -23.09 14.19 11.72
CA ARG A 392 -23.37 14.95 10.50
C ARG A 392 -23.39 14.01 9.31
N GLN A 393 -24.38 14.14 8.43
CA GLN A 393 -24.49 13.32 7.22
C GLN A 393 -23.26 13.50 6.34
N VAL A 394 -22.74 12.38 5.83
CA VAL A 394 -21.66 12.37 4.84
C VAL A 394 -22.21 11.84 3.55
N PHE A 395 -22.07 12.61 2.48
CA PHE A 395 -22.47 12.22 1.14
C PHE A 395 -21.34 11.46 0.45
N ILE A 396 -21.68 10.35 -0.20
CA ILE A 396 -20.74 9.52 -0.96
C ILE A 396 -21.19 9.50 -2.42
N PRO A 397 -20.29 9.79 -3.37
CA PRO A 397 -20.58 9.67 -4.80
C PRO A 397 -21.08 8.28 -5.20
N VAL A 398 -22.08 8.24 -6.08
CA VAL A 398 -22.68 7.01 -6.62
C VAL A 398 -22.70 7.05 -8.15
N PHE A 399 -23.04 8.19 -8.74
CA PHE A 399 -23.00 8.38 -10.18
C PHE A 399 -22.42 9.73 -10.55
N ARG A 400 -21.83 9.78 -11.74
CA ARG A 400 -21.45 11.01 -12.42
C ARG A 400 -21.79 10.94 -13.91
N ALA A 401 -21.79 12.07 -14.60
CA ALA A 401 -21.99 12.14 -16.03
C ALA A 401 -20.72 11.71 -16.79
N ASP A 402 -20.90 11.16 -17.99
CA ASP A 402 -19.79 10.87 -18.90
C ASP A 402 -19.42 12.17 -19.64
N GLY A 403 -18.51 12.92 -19.05
CA GLY A 403 -18.06 14.24 -19.52
C GLY A 403 -19.08 15.36 -19.32
N ASN A 404 -18.65 16.57 -19.64
CA ASN A 404 -19.42 17.80 -19.40
C ASN A 404 -20.51 18.03 -20.47
N VAL A 405 -21.65 17.35 -20.31
CA VAL A 405 -22.81 17.40 -21.22
C VAL A 405 -23.74 18.55 -20.83
N LYS A 406 -24.13 19.40 -21.79
CA LYS A 406 -24.91 20.63 -21.51
C LYS A 406 -26.28 20.71 -22.17
N ASP A 407 -26.60 19.77 -23.05
CA ASP A 407 -27.75 19.83 -23.96
C ASP A 407 -28.83 18.78 -23.66
N SER A 408 -28.71 18.12 -22.52
CA SER A 408 -29.58 17.02 -22.08
C SER A 408 -29.60 15.80 -23.01
N SER A 409 -28.63 15.67 -23.91
CA SER A 409 -28.52 14.52 -24.81
C SER A 409 -28.28 13.19 -24.09
N ASN A 410 -27.80 13.23 -22.85
CA ASN A 410 -27.56 12.08 -21.98
C ASN A 410 -28.72 11.79 -21.01
N GLN A 411 -29.93 12.33 -21.23
CA GLN A 411 -31.07 12.09 -20.34
C GLN A 411 -31.34 10.58 -20.17
N ARG A 412 -31.32 10.11 -18.93
CA ARG A 412 -31.50 8.69 -18.60
C ARG A 412 -32.16 8.49 -17.24
N VAL A 413 -32.69 7.29 -17.04
CA VAL A 413 -33.09 6.79 -15.71
C VAL A 413 -31.86 6.15 -15.07
N LEU A 414 -31.46 6.64 -13.90
CA LEU A 414 -30.51 5.99 -13.02
C LEU A 414 -31.27 5.21 -11.96
N ALA A 415 -30.97 3.93 -11.81
CA ALA A 415 -31.58 3.06 -10.83
C ALA A 415 -30.48 2.36 -10.02
N PHE A 416 -30.52 2.48 -8.70
CA PHE A 416 -29.51 1.87 -7.83
C PHE A 416 -30.07 1.55 -6.45
N ASP A 417 -29.42 0.62 -5.75
CA ASP A 417 -29.81 0.22 -4.41
C ASP A 417 -29.01 0.98 -3.36
N TYR A 418 -29.71 1.51 -2.36
CA TYR A 418 -29.08 2.10 -1.20
C TYR A 418 -28.46 1.02 -0.29
N GLY A 419 -27.26 1.30 0.21
CA GLY A 419 -26.58 0.47 1.20
C GLY A 419 -25.32 1.15 1.74
N LEU A 420 -24.87 0.71 2.91
CA LEU A 420 -23.65 1.18 3.54
C LEU A 420 -22.44 0.40 3.01
N PRO A 421 -21.28 1.04 2.76
CA PRO A 421 -20.05 0.36 2.34
C PRO A 421 -19.62 -0.76 3.30
N THR A 422 -19.35 -1.94 2.77
CA THR A 422 -18.92 -3.12 3.55
C THR A 422 -17.63 -3.77 3.04
N ALA A 423 -17.30 -3.62 1.76
CA ALA A 423 -16.02 -4.08 1.22
C ALA A 423 -15.61 -3.34 -0.05
N ASN A 424 -14.31 -3.30 -0.31
CA ASN A 424 -13.74 -2.93 -1.60
C ASN A 424 -12.82 -4.05 -2.10
N GLN A 425 -13.07 -4.55 -3.31
CA GLN A 425 -12.33 -5.66 -3.93
C GLN A 425 -11.75 -5.23 -5.28
N ILE A 426 -10.53 -5.65 -5.59
CA ILE A 426 -9.92 -5.52 -6.91
C ILE A 426 -9.44 -6.89 -7.37
N VAL A 427 -9.92 -7.33 -8.53
CA VAL A 427 -9.43 -8.53 -9.21
C VAL A 427 -8.63 -8.09 -10.43
N GLY A 428 -7.40 -8.56 -10.55
CA GLY A 428 -6.47 -8.16 -11.58
C GLY A 428 -5.96 -9.32 -12.43
N PHE A 429 -5.65 -9.00 -13.67
CA PHE A 429 -4.96 -9.86 -14.62
C PHE A 429 -3.78 -9.11 -15.21
N THR A 430 -2.61 -9.74 -15.23
CA THR A 430 -1.42 -9.20 -15.89
C THR A 430 -0.91 -10.17 -16.95
N PHE A 431 -0.46 -9.64 -18.07
CA PHE A 431 0.24 -10.36 -19.12
C PHE A 431 1.51 -9.60 -19.46
N GLU A 432 2.64 -10.30 -19.53
CA GLU A 432 3.92 -9.74 -19.92
C GLU A 432 4.54 -10.62 -21.01
N LEU A 433 5.14 -9.93 -21.98
CA LEU A 433 5.84 -10.50 -23.10
C LEU A 433 7.28 -9.99 -23.10
N THR A 434 8.24 -10.90 -23.10
CA THR A 434 9.67 -10.58 -23.07
C THR A 434 10.36 -11.23 -24.25
N ASP A 435 10.88 -10.40 -25.15
CA ASP A 435 11.65 -10.76 -26.34
C ASP A 435 11.06 -11.87 -27.23
N LEU A 436 9.73 -11.91 -27.39
CA LEU A 436 9.10 -12.81 -28.36
C LEU A 436 9.25 -12.23 -29.77
N GLU A 437 10.22 -12.71 -30.55
CA GLU A 437 10.52 -12.18 -31.89
C GLU A 437 10.79 -10.65 -31.90
N GLY A 438 11.47 -10.16 -30.87
CA GLY A 438 11.78 -8.75 -30.67
C GLY A 438 10.62 -7.91 -30.15
N PHE A 439 9.49 -8.51 -29.76
CA PHE A 439 8.41 -7.84 -29.06
C PHE A 439 8.61 -7.89 -27.54
N ASN A 440 8.41 -6.74 -26.88
CA ASN A 440 8.31 -6.64 -25.43
C ASN A 440 7.07 -5.84 -25.08
N GLY A 441 6.28 -6.29 -24.11
CA GLY A 441 5.07 -5.57 -23.74
C GLY A 441 4.50 -6.04 -22.42
N ASN A 442 3.68 -5.19 -21.82
CA ASN A 442 2.91 -5.50 -20.64
C ASN A 442 1.44 -5.15 -20.85
N PHE A 443 0.57 -5.80 -20.10
CA PHE A 443 -0.83 -5.50 -20.03
C PHE A 443 -1.32 -5.81 -18.63
N GLU A 444 -2.12 -4.91 -18.07
CA GLU A 444 -2.78 -5.08 -16.80
C GLU A 444 -4.23 -4.64 -16.92
N LEU A 445 -5.16 -5.48 -16.43
CA LEU A 445 -6.60 -5.24 -16.39
C LEU A 445 -7.09 -5.54 -14.99
N ASN A 446 -7.78 -4.57 -14.39
CA ASN A 446 -8.34 -4.66 -13.06
C ASN A 446 -9.83 -4.35 -13.07
N VAL A 447 -10.59 -5.15 -12.34
CA VAL A 447 -12.01 -4.94 -12.06
C VAL A 447 -12.16 -4.67 -10.57
N ASN A 448 -12.58 -3.46 -10.26
CA ASN A 448 -12.83 -3.01 -8.90
C ASN A 448 -14.33 -3.17 -8.57
N ASN A 449 -14.67 -3.96 -7.55
CA ASN A 449 -16.03 -4.18 -7.06
C ASN A 449 -16.14 -3.55 -5.66
N ARG A 450 -17.02 -2.56 -5.50
CA ARG A 450 -17.33 -1.94 -4.20
C ARG A 450 -18.66 -2.46 -3.71
N TRP A 451 -18.66 -3.12 -2.56
CA TRP A 451 -19.82 -3.79 -1.99
C TRP A 451 -20.48 -2.93 -0.93
N ARG A 452 -21.81 -2.91 -0.96
CA ARG A 452 -22.65 -2.24 0.02
C ARG A 452 -23.74 -3.19 0.52
N LYS A 453 -24.22 -2.96 1.74
CA LYS A 453 -25.33 -3.72 2.32
C LYS A 453 -26.40 -2.81 2.88
N PHE A 454 -27.66 -3.21 2.70
CA PHE A 454 -28.79 -2.51 3.30
C PHE A 454 -28.85 -2.79 4.81
N PRO A 455 -28.82 -1.76 5.68
CA PRO A 455 -28.88 -1.96 7.14
C PRO A 455 -30.30 -2.22 7.63
N ASN A 456 -30.48 -3.29 8.41
CA ASN A 456 -31.68 -3.57 9.19
C ASN A 456 -31.35 -4.57 10.32
N PRO A 457 -31.40 -4.18 11.60
CA PRO A 457 -31.09 -5.06 12.74
C PRO A 457 -31.92 -6.35 12.82
N ASN A 458 -33.09 -6.41 12.16
CA ASN A 458 -33.94 -7.60 12.16
C ASN A 458 -33.53 -8.65 11.11
N LEU A 459 -32.53 -8.35 10.29
CA LEU A 459 -32.01 -9.27 9.27
C LEU A 459 -30.73 -9.94 9.73
N GLU A 460 -30.65 -11.26 9.56
CA GLU A 460 -29.38 -11.98 9.62
C GLU A 460 -28.61 -11.91 8.28
N LYS A 461 -29.36 -11.80 7.18
CA LYS A 461 -28.85 -11.70 5.81
C LYS A 461 -29.39 -10.42 5.18
N HIS A 462 -28.47 -9.53 4.85
CA HIS A 462 -28.79 -8.24 4.26
C HIS A 462 -28.78 -8.32 2.73
N HIS A 463 -29.61 -7.50 2.09
CA HIS A 463 -29.49 -7.24 0.66
C HIS A 463 -28.11 -6.66 0.35
N VAL A 464 -27.49 -7.15 -0.72
CA VAL A 464 -26.17 -6.72 -1.17
C VAL A 464 -26.31 -6.01 -2.50
N SER A 465 -25.71 -4.83 -2.60
CA SER A 465 -25.49 -4.14 -3.87
C SER A 465 -24.00 -3.97 -4.15
N SER A 466 -23.65 -3.76 -5.43
CA SER A 466 -22.29 -3.51 -5.86
C SER A 466 -22.22 -2.50 -6.99
N GLU A 467 -21.09 -1.80 -7.03
CA GLU A 467 -20.68 -0.91 -8.11
C GLU A 467 -19.31 -1.35 -8.61
N ASP A 468 -19.20 -1.50 -9.93
CA ASP A 468 -18.00 -2.03 -10.57
C ASP A 468 -17.33 -0.98 -11.44
N ALA A 469 -16.01 -0.86 -11.32
CA ALA A 469 -15.16 0.05 -12.09
C ALA A 469 -14.02 -0.73 -12.75
N ILE A 470 -13.59 -0.31 -13.94
CA ILE A 470 -12.51 -0.99 -14.69
C ILE A 470 -11.32 -0.04 -14.85
N ALA A 471 -10.13 -0.57 -14.64
CA ALA A 471 -8.87 0.08 -14.99
C ALA A 471 -8.02 -0.88 -15.82
N TRP A 472 -7.45 -0.40 -16.93
CA TRP A 472 -6.47 -1.17 -17.68
C TRP A 472 -5.40 -0.29 -18.30
N MET A 473 -4.22 -0.86 -18.46
CA MET A 473 -3.13 -0.28 -19.22
C MET A 473 -2.42 -1.38 -20.01
N GLY A 474 -1.82 -1.03 -21.12
CA GLY A 474 -0.90 -1.92 -21.79
C GLY A 474 0.03 -1.19 -22.72
N ASN A 475 1.24 -1.72 -22.85
CA ASN A 475 2.19 -1.28 -23.83
C ASN A 475 2.76 -2.45 -24.62
N LEU A 476 3.21 -2.12 -25.83
CA LEU A 476 3.89 -3.05 -26.71
C LEU A 476 4.95 -2.29 -27.48
N SER A 477 6.16 -2.82 -27.43
CA SER A 477 7.31 -2.33 -28.17
C SER A 477 7.85 -3.44 -29.07
N LYS A 478 8.42 -3.02 -30.20
CA LYS A 478 9.19 -3.91 -31.07
C LYS A 478 10.45 -3.22 -31.51
N VAL A 479 11.56 -3.94 -31.43
CA VAL A 479 12.82 -3.52 -32.07
C VAL A 479 13.17 -4.56 -33.13
N SER A 480 13.16 -4.13 -34.39
CA SER A 480 13.55 -4.94 -35.53
C SER A 480 14.46 -4.12 -36.42
N HIS A 481 15.76 -4.15 -36.11
CA HIS A 481 16.74 -3.24 -36.69
C HIS A 481 16.65 -3.22 -38.24
N PRO A 482 16.60 -2.03 -38.88
CA PRO A 482 16.81 -0.70 -38.32
C PRO A 482 15.55 0.00 -37.78
N TYR A 483 14.41 -0.67 -37.67
CA TYR A 483 13.14 -0.08 -37.23
C TYR A 483 12.85 -0.35 -35.75
N PHE A 484 12.06 0.53 -35.15
CA PHE A 484 11.46 0.31 -33.84
C PHE A 484 10.05 0.90 -33.80
N GLY A 485 9.22 0.38 -32.90
CA GLY A 485 7.89 0.89 -32.63
C GLY A 485 7.51 0.68 -31.17
N PHE A 486 6.64 1.54 -30.69
CA PHE A 486 6.05 1.49 -29.35
C PHE A 486 4.62 1.99 -29.43
N GLY A 487 3.71 1.29 -28.77
CA GLY A 487 2.37 1.77 -28.51
C GLY A 487 2.01 1.49 -27.06
N GLU A 488 1.33 2.44 -26.43
CA GLU A 488 0.66 2.27 -25.15
C GLU A 488 -0.78 2.76 -25.26
N ALA A 489 -1.66 2.16 -24.47
CA ALA A 489 -3.03 2.61 -24.30
C ALA A 489 -3.49 2.29 -22.89
N PHE A 490 -4.40 3.11 -22.37
CA PHE A 490 -4.89 2.98 -21.01
C PHE A 490 -6.30 3.57 -20.88
N TYR A 491 -6.98 3.13 -19.83
CA TYR A 491 -8.26 3.61 -19.38
C TYR A 491 -8.37 3.35 -17.89
N ILE A 492 -8.58 4.39 -17.09
CA ILE A 492 -8.86 4.30 -15.66
C ILE A 492 -10.23 4.92 -15.43
N ALA A 493 -11.22 4.09 -15.10
CA ALA A 493 -12.56 4.58 -14.82
C ALA A 493 -12.54 5.64 -13.69
N PRO A 494 -13.41 6.66 -13.75
CA PRO A 494 -13.45 7.71 -12.75
C PRO A 494 -13.71 7.21 -11.33
N ASP A 495 -14.47 6.14 -11.23
CA ASP A 495 -14.91 5.53 -9.99
C ASP A 495 -14.02 4.34 -9.57
N TYR A 496 -12.93 4.07 -10.30
CA TYR A 496 -11.92 3.11 -9.88
C TYR A 496 -11.30 3.54 -8.55
N GLN A 497 -11.38 2.67 -7.53
CA GLN A 497 -10.97 3.03 -6.18
C GLN A 497 -10.03 1.98 -5.57
N THR A 498 -8.82 2.42 -5.24
CA THR A 498 -7.80 1.65 -4.52
C THR A 498 -7.82 1.98 -3.03
N SER A 499 -8.98 2.19 -2.41
CA SER A 499 -9.05 2.53 -0.99
C SER A 499 -10.32 2.04 -0.31
N PHE A 500 -10.26 1.82 1.00
CA PHE A 500 -11.42 1.43 1.80
C PHE A 500 -11.37 2.05 3.18
N ARG A 501 -12.53 2.47 3.66
CA ARG A 501 -12.67 3.12 4.96
C ARG A 501 -12.69 2.08 6.07
N THR A 502 -11.93 2.32 7.13
CA THR A 502 -11.78 1.39 8.23
C THR A 502 -12.69 1.74 9.41
N VAL A 503 -13.13 0.71 10.13
CA VAL A 503 -13.88 0.88 11.38
C VAL A 503 -12.98 1.35 12.52
N GLN A 504 -13.51 2.17 13.42
CA GLN A 504 -12.80 2.63 14.61
C GLN A 504 -12.84 1.59 15.74
N GLU A 505 -12.12 1.87 16.83
CA GLU A 505 -12.10 1.01 18.01
C GLU A 505 -13.47 0.90 18.69
N SER A 506 -14.29 1.96 18.57
CA SER A 506 -15.67 2.00 19.03
C SER A 506 -16.65 1.21 18.17
N GLY A 507 -16.22 0.65 17.04
CA GLY A 507 -17.10 0.01 16.06
C GLY A 507 -17.80 1.00 15.10
N ILE A 508 -17.55 2.30 15.23
CA ILE A 508 -18.10 3.37 14.37
C ILE A 508 -17.26 3.50 13.09
N VAL A 509 -17.92 3.60 11.93
CA VAL A 509 -17.30 3.99 10.67
C VAL A 509 -17.51 5.50 10.50
N ASP A 510 -16.43 6.27 10.57
CA ASP A 510 -16.49 7.73 10.34
C ASP A 510 -16.29 8.01 8.85
N TYR A 511 -17.38 8.28 8.15
CA TYR A 511 -17.38 8.49 6.70
C TYR A 511 -16.65 9.77 6.25
N ALA A 512 -16.40 10.74 7.14
CA ALA A 512 -15.70 11.99 6.81
C ALA A 512 -14.18 11.93 7.07
N SER A 513 -13.72 11.05 7.96
CA SER A 513 -12.33 11.06 8.42
C SER A 513 -11.34 10.52 7.38
N ARG A 514 -10.52 11.38 6.75
CA ARG A 514 -9.43 10.95 5.86
C ARG A 514 -8.44 10.00 6.57
N LEU A 515 -8.19 10.21 7.87
CA LEU A 515 -7.28 9.36 8.67
C LEU A 515 -7.73 7.90 8.80
N LYS A 516 -9.00 7.59 8.51
CA LYS A 516 -9.55 6.23 8.56
C LYS A 516 -9.69 5.60 7.18
N LEU A 517 -9.32 6.31 6.12
CA LEU A 517 -9.16 5.71 4.80
C LEU A 517 -7.88 4.86 4.80
N TYR A 518 -7.96 3.68 4.18
CA TYR A 518 -6.84 2.79 3.96
C TYR A 518 -6.72 2.54 2.47
N GLU A 519 -5.60 2.94 1.90
CA GLU A 519 -5.33 2.85 0.49
C GLU A 519 -4.61 1.53 0.19
N PHE A 520 -4.80 0.98 -0.99
CA PHE A 520 -4.13 -0.22 -1.48
C PHE A 520 -2.87 0.17 -2.24
N VAL A 521 -2.96 1.28 -2.99
CA VAL A 521 -1.86 1.98 -3.64
C VAL A 521 -1.67 3.27 -2.86
N ASP A 522 -0.51 3.45 -2.23
CA ASP A 522 -0.17 4.70 -1.55
C ASP A 522 0.25 5.78 -2.56
N ASP A 523 0.00 7.02 -2.16
CA ASP A 523 0.65 8.24 -2.64
C ASP A 523 2.07 8.30 -2.03
N ASN A 524 3.09 8.17 -2.88
CA ASN A 524 4.49 8.09 -2.48
C ASN A 524 5.39 8.52 -3.65
N ASP A 525 5.17 9.75 -4.10
CA ASP A 525 5.71 10.33 -5.32
C ASP A 525 7.26 10.29 -5.41
N ASP A 526 7.95 10.34 -4.27
CA ASP A 526 9.42 10.34 -4.17
C ASP A 526 10.05 8.94 -3.97
N GLN A 527 9.21 7.88 -3.97
CA GLN A 527 9.60 6.48 -3.77
C GLN A 527 10.37 6.17 -2.48
N ASP A 528 10.19 6.98 -1.45
CA ASP A 528 10.86 6.79 -0.18
C ASP A 528 10.11 5.76 0.72
N ARG A 529 10.39 5.76 2.03
CA ARG A 529 9.65 4.86 2.94
C ARG A 529 8.35 5.48 3.44
N PHE A 530 8.20 6.79 3.45
CA PHE A 530 7.07 7.51 4.02
C PHE A 530 6.03 7.87 2.97
N PRO A 531 4.83 7.30 3.05
CA PRO A 531 3.73 7.74 2.19
C PRO A 531 3.36 9.20 2.52
N ASP A 532 2.99 9.95 1.50
CA ASP A 532 2.62 11.37 1.62
C ASP A 532 1.36 11.53 2.50
N TRP A 533 0.45 10.56 2.43
CA TRP A 533 -0.75 10.55 3.24
C TRP A 533 -0.55 10.27 4.73
N ARG A 534 -1.23 11.10 5.53
CA ARG A 534 -1.45 10.87 6.96
C ARG A 534 -2.58 9.89 7.21
N ARG A 535 -2.37 8.95 8.12
CA ARG A 535 -3.36 7.93 8.49
C ARG A 535 -3.30 7.50 9.94
N ASN A 536 -4.34 6.80 10.38
CA ASN A 536 -4.35 6.14 11.67
C ASN A 536 -3.26 5.05 11.72
N GLY A 537 -2.29 5.20 12.63
CA GLY A 537 -1.09 4.35 12.70
C GLY A 537 0.15 4.97 12.05
N PHE A 538 -0.02 6.02 11.23
CA PHE A 538 1.06 6.83 10.66
C PHE A 538 0.60 8.30 10.56
N LEU A 539 0.53 8.96 11.72
CA LEU A 539 0.07 10.34 11.84
C LEU A 539 1.05 11.42 11.34
N PRO A 540 2.38 11.23 11.38
CA PRO A 540 3.32 12.24 10.87
C PRO A 540 3.08 12.58 9.39
N GLY A 541 2.74 11.58 8.57
CA GLY A 541 2.84 11.71 7.11
C GLY A 541 4.30 11.75 6.67
N ASP A 542 4.55 12.01 5.39
CA ASP A 542 5.89 12.37 4.97
C ASP A 542 6.21 13.83 5.36
N PRO A 543 7.25 14.09 6.20
CA PRO A 543 7.73 15.44 6.45
C PRO A 543 8.45 16.09 5.26
N VAL A 544 8.82 15.34 4.21
CA VAL A 544 9.77 15.71 3.16
C VAL A 544 9.23 15.27 1.80
N VAL A 545 8.35 16.07 1.19
CA VAL A 545 7.69 15.69 -0.08
C VAL A 545 8.41 16.31 -1.28
N PHE A 546 9.13 15.49 -2.06
CA PHE A 546 9.95 15.97 -3.18
C PHE A 546 9.84 15.15 -4.48
N PRO A 547 8.69 15.18 -5.18
CA PRO A 547 8.58 14.59 -6.51
C PRO A 547 9.63 15.16 -7.48
N GLY A 548 10.63 14.35 -7.81
CA GLY A 548 11.74 14.74 -8.68
C GLY A 548 12.60 15.89 -8.17
N TRP A 549 12.38 16.38 -6.94
CA TRP A 549 13.14 17.48 -6.33
C TRP A 549 14.29 16.98 -5.45
N ASP A 550 14.46 15.66 -5.35
CA ASP A 550 15.57 14.97 -4.70
C ASP A 550 16.07 13.85 -5.65
N GLU A 551 16.76 14.22 -6.74
CA GLU A 551 17.23 13.24 -7.75
C GLU A 551 18.40 12.37 -7.25
N ASN A 552 19.08 12.80 -6.21
CA ASN A 552 20.21 12.09 -5.64
C ASN A 552 19.80 11.15 -4.47
N ASN A 553 18.50 11.17 -4.11
CA ASN A 553 17.85 10.40 -3.04
C ASN A 553 18.55 10.57 -1.68
N ASP A 554 18.94 11.80 -1.34
CA ASP A 554 19.57 12.13 -0.06
C ASP A 554 18.59 12.70 0.99
N PHE A 555 17.31 12.77 0.66
CA PHE A 555 16.20 13.30 1.46
C PHE A 555 16.30 14.82 1.71
N ILE A 556 17.03 15.53 0.87
CA ILE A 556 17.14 16.99 0.89
C ILE A 556 16.78 17.50 -0.50
N SER A 557 15.94 18.53 -0.58
CA SER A 557 15.61 19.11 -1.88
C SER A 557 16.87 19.61 -2.60
N ASP A 558 17.08 19.20 -3.84
CA ASP A 558 18.07 19.72 -4.79
C ASP A 558 17.95 21.25 -5.01
N TYR A 559 16.81 21.82 -4.63
CA TYR A 559 16.53 23.26 -4.70
C TYR A 559 16.71 23.99 -3.37
N ASN A 560 16.98 23.26 -2.28
CA ASN A 560 17.15 23.80 -0.93
C ASN A 560 18.11 22.91 -0.11
N GLN A 561 19.31 22.70 -0.62
CA GLN A 561 20.32 21.75 -0.10
C GLN A 561 20.89 22.17 1.26
N ASN A 562 20.73 23.44 1.63
CA ASN A 562 21.15 23.95 2.93
C ASN A 562 20.05 23.87 4.01
N ASP A 563 18.84 23.42 3.66
CA ASP A 563 17.73 23.23 4.58
C ASP A 563 17.85 21.89 5.29
N ASN A 564 18.01 21.96 6.62
CA ASN A 564 18.04 20.78 7.48
C ASN A 564 17.54 21.14 8.87
N ALA A 565 17.28 20.11 9.69
CA ALA A 565 16.74 20.28 11.03
C ALA A 565 17.59 21.18 11.95
N ASP A 566 18.92 21.24 11.74
CA ASP A 566 19.83 22.05 12.55
C ASP A 566 19.95 23.50 12.05
N SER A 567 19.73 23.74 10.76
CA SER A 567 19.81 25.06 10.10
C SER A 567 18.71 25.20 9.04
N PRO A 568 17.44 25.40 9.44
CA PRO A 568 16.35 25.44 8.48
C PRO A 568 16.41 26.68 7.59
N SER A 569 16.36 26.48 6.27
CA SER A 569 16.26 27.56 5.28
C SER A 569 14.86 27.59 4.68
N ARG A 570 14.20 28.74 4.79
CA ARG A 570 12.86 28.97 4.23
C ARG A 570 12.89 29.53 2.81
N PHE A 571 14.08 29.77 2.27
CA PHE A 571 14.27 30.30 0.94
C PHE A 571 14.98 29.24 0.10
N PRO A 572 14.48 28.88 -1.08
CA PRO A 572 15.20 28.01 -1.99
C PRO A 572 16.57 28.59 -2.32
N ASP A 573 17.57 27.73 -2.56
CA ASP A 573 18.96 28.12 -2.85
C ASP A 573 19.06 29.10 -4.04
N TYR A 574 18.15 28.99 -5.01
CA TYR A 574 18.07 29.87 -6.18
C TYR A 574 17.56 31.30 -5.87
N GLU A 575 16.94 31.52 -4.71
CA GLU A 575 16.51 32.84 -4.22
C GLU A 575 17.49 33.46 -3.22
N GLU A 576 18.47 32.70 -2.73
CA GLU A 576 19.36 33.18 -1.69
C GLU A 576 20.33 34.28 -2.15
N PRO A 577 20.51 35.34 -1.33
CA PRO A 577 21.30 36.51 -1.70
C PRO A 577 22.83 36.30 -1.61
N PHE A 578 23.35 35.33 -0.86
CA PHE A 578 24.79 35.05 -0.75
C PHE A 578 25.07 33.58 -0.38
N LEU A 579 26.13 32.97 -0.96
CA LEU A 579 26.52 31.55 -0.85
C LEU A 579 25.50 30.55 -1.46
N ARG A 580 25.25 30.69 -2.76
CA ARG A 580 24.33 29.84 -3.50
C ARG A 580 24.86 28.43 -3.72
N PHE A 581 24.04 27.42 -3.48
CA PHE A 581 24.12 26.16 -4.20
C PHE A 581 23.70 26.41 -5.66
N HIS A 582 24.33 25.72 -6.59
CA HIS A 582 24.17 25.98 -8.03
C HIS A 582 22.91 25.28 -8.53
N THR A 583 21.74 25.91 -8.36
CA THR A 583 20.46 25.35 -8.78
C THR A 583 19.63 26.37 -9.57
N ASP A 584 18.92 25.90 -10.60
CA ASP A 584 18.04 26.70 -11.45
C ASP A 584 16.61 26.69 -10.88
N ARG A 585 15.81 27.74 -11.16
CA ARG A 585 14.39 27.74 -10.75
C ARG A 585 13.64 26.62 -11.47
N PRO A 586 12.76 25.86 -10.78
CA PRO A 586 11.97 24.80 -11.39
C PRO A 586 11.21 25.22 -12.67
N GLU A 587 10.73 26.47 -12.71
CA GLU A 587 10.05 27.11 -13.85
C GLU A 587 10.87 27.13 -15.16
N PHE A 588 12.21 27.00 -15.08
CA PHE A 588 13.10 27.00 -16.25
C PHE A 588 13.59 25.61 -16.64
N LEU A 589 13.18 24.58 -15.92
CA LEU A 589 13.62 23.22 -16.18
C LEU A 589 12.87 22.66 -17.39
N TYR A 590 13.60 21.97 -18.25
CA TYR A 590 13.02 21.29 -19.40
C TYR A 590 12.57 19.90 -18.99
N GLY A 591 11.35 19.53 -19.34
CA GLY A 591 10.81 18.22 -19.05
C GLY A 591 9.65 17.88 -19.95
N ILE A 592 9.21 16.63 -19.84
CA ILE A 592 8.03 16.14 -20.54
C ILE A 592 6.85 16.34 -19.59
N ASP A 593 5.83 17.05 -20.07
CA ASP A 593 4.50 17.11 -19.48
C ASP A 593 3.58 16.32 -20.42
N MET A 594 3.52 15.00 -20.22
CA MET A 594 2.76 14.10 -21.08
C MET A 594 1.25 14.33 -20.92
N ASN A 595 0.81 14.77 -19.75
CA ASN A 595 -0.61 14.95 -19.46
C ASN A 595 -1.13 16.39 -19.68
N HIS A 596 -0.23 17.31 -20.03
CA HIS A 596 -0.48 18.71 -20.39
C HIS A 596 -1.20 19.52 -19.31
N ASN A 597 -0.92 19.26 -18.03
CA ASN A 597 -1.50 20.03 -16.91
C ASN A 597 -0.69 21.28 -16.54
N GLY A 598 0.44 21.54 -17.21
CA GLY A 598 1.29 22.71 -16.95
C GLY A 598 2.40 22.49 -15.94
N THR A 599 2.49 21.29 -15.35
CA THR A 599 3.60 20.84 -14.51
C THR A 599 4.31 19.70 -15.26
N ILE A 600 5.64 19.71 -15.28
CA ILE A 600 6.40 18.58 -15.84
C ILE A 600 6.07 17.35 -15.02
N ASP A 601 5.78 16.20 -15.66
CA ASP A 601 5.30 14.99 -14.96
C ASP A 601 6.24 14.58 -13.81
N ARG A 602 7.56 14.81 -13.95
CA ARG A 602 8.59 14.55 -12.93
C ARG A 602 8.39 15.33 -11.62
N PHE A 603 7.68 16.45 -11.67
CA PHE A 603 7.51 17.41 -10.58
C PHE A 603 6.06 17.53 -10.12
N GLU A 604 5.19 16.64 -10.58
CA GLU A 604 3.82 16.60 -10.07
C GLU A 604 3.84 16.12 -8.62
N ASN A 605 3.14 16.87 -7.77
CA ASN A 605 2.85 16.52 -6.40
C ASN A 605 1.33 16.66 -6.27
N ASP A 606 0.63 15.58 -6.04
CA ASP A 606 -0.79 15.63 -5.70
C ASP A 606 -1.09 14.85 -4.41
N GLU A 607 -2.37 14.74 -4.05
CA GLU A 607 -2.78 13.91 -2.91
C GLU A 607 -3.57 12.68 -3.44
N GLU A 608 -3.20 12.13 -4.60
CA GLU A 608 -3.83 10.97 -5.22
C GLU A 608 -2.95 9.72 -5.16
N ALA A 609 -3.54 8.54 -5.39
CA ALA A 609 -2.75 7.32 -5.44
C ALA A 609 -1.82 7.33 -6.67
N ASP A 610 -0.61 6.79 -6.52
CA ASP A 610 0.41 6.60 -7.56
C ASP A 610 0.01 5.57 -8.62
N LEU A 611 -1.15 5.76 -9.25
CA LEU A 611 -1.56 5.00 -10.40
C LEU A 611 -0.71 5.44 -11.61
N PRO A 612 -0.35 4.52 -12.52
CA PRO A 612 0.37 4.87 -13.75
C PRO A 612 -0.30 5.97 -14.58
N TYR A 613 -1.63 6.08 -14.46
CA TYR A 613 -2.43 7.17 -15.01
C TYR A 613 -3.49 7.56 -13.97
N LYS A 614 -3.80 8.86 -13.85
CA LYS A 614 -4.86 9.34 -12.94
C LYS A 614 -6.21 8.75 -13.32
N ARG A 615 -7.12 8.72 -12.34
CA ARG A 615 -8.52 8.31 -12.57
C ARG A 615 -9.20 9.26 -13.53
N ASP A 616 -10.29 8.79 -14.14
CA ASP A 616 -11.04 9.58 -15.13
C ASP A 616 -10.16 9.95 -16.33
N ARG A 617 -9.29 9.03 -16.76
CA ARG A 617 -8.41 9.26 -17.91
C ARG A 617 -8.37 8.06 -18.82
N GLN A 618 -8.33 8.36 -20.11
CA GLN A 618 -8.12 7.38 -21.16
C GLN A 618 -7.28 7.95 -22.29
N GLY A 619 -6.50 7.08 -22.93
CA GLY A 619 -5.62 7.56 -23.97
C GLY A 619 -4.78 6.50 -24.63
N TYR A 620 -4.00 6.96 -25.58
CA TYR A 620 -2.96 6.18 -26.22
C TYR A 620 -1.79 7.07 -26.63
N ASN A 621 -0.64 6.45 -26.78
CA ASN A 621 0.55 7.05 -27.36
C ASN A 621 1.22 6.01 -28.25
N LEU A 622 1.47 6.38 -29.50
CA LEU A 622 2.02 5.49 -30.51
C LEU A 622 3.15 6.22 -31.23
N TYR A 623 4.33 5.62 -31.27
CA TYR A 623 5.43 6.12 -32.07
C TYR A 623 6.19 5.00 -32.76
N MET A 624 6.73 5.33 -33.93
CA MET A 624 7.59 4.45 -34.70
C MET A 624 8.79 5.23 -35.22
N GLY A 625 9.86 4.53 -35.52
CA GLY A 625 11.07 5.16 -35.98
C GLY A 625 12.06 4.24 -36.64
N ARG A 626 13.16 4.84 -37.06
CA ARG A 626 14.28 4.17 -37.71
C ARG A 626 15.61 4.69 -37.20
N PHE A 627 16.54 3.78 -36.96
CA PHE A 627 17.96 4.08 -36.78
C PHE A 627 18.58 4.41 -38.14
N LEU A 628 18.99 5.65 -38.33
CA LEU A 628 19.76 6.08 -39.50
C LEU A 628 21.26 5.79 -39.32
N HIS A 629 21.72 5.77 -38.06
CA HIS A 629 23.07 5.45 -37.61
C HIS A 629 22.98 4.92 -36.16
N PRO A 630 23.98 4.19 -35.62
CA PRO A 630 23.97 3.78 -34.20
C PRO A 630 23.78 4.90 -33.17
N HIS A 631 24.02 6.16 -33.56
CA HIS A 631 23.87 7.34 -32.71
C HIS A 631 22.79 8.32 -33.23
N LEU A 632 22.04 7.97 -34.27
CA LEU A 632 21.00 8.83 -34.86
C LEU A 632 19.73 8.01 -35.14
N LYS A 633 18.63 8.37 -34.47
CA LYS A 633 17.29 7.83 -34.71
C LYS A 633 16.31 8.94 -35.11
N VAL A 634 15.36 8.61 -35.97
CA VAL A 634 14.21 9.47 -36.29
C VAL A 634 12.95 8.78 -35.78
N THR A 635 12.11 9.52 -35.07
CA THR A 635 10.85 9.05 -34.48
C THR A 635 9.70 9.93 -34.97
N ALA A 636 8.56 9.32 -35.29
CA ALA A 636 7.30 10.01 -35.52
C ALA A 636 6.20 9.28 -34.73
N GLY A 637 5.29 10.04 -34.13
CA GLY A 637 4.24 9.47 -33.29
C GLY A 637 3.06 10.41 -33.10
N GLN A 638 2.04 9.88 -32.41
CA GLN A 638 0.84 10.59 -32.00
C GLN A 638 0.45 10.14 -30.60
N GLN A 639 0.08 11.12 -29.77
CA GLN A 639 -0.52 10.89 -28.46
C GLN A 639 -1.92 11.52 -28.42
N ARG A 640 -2.82 10.90 -27.66
CA ARG A 640 -4.12 11.46 -27.33
C ARG A 640 -4.51 11.00 -25.94
N VAL A 641 -4.76 11.95 -25.06
CA VAL A 641 -5.28 11.74 -23.71
C VAL A 641 -6.58 12.54 -23.59
N ARG A 642 -7.59 11.97 -22.92
CA ARG A 642 -8.85 12.63 -22.63
C ARG A 642 -9.29 12.26 -21.22
N GLN A 643 -9.96 13.23 -20.60
CA GLN A 643 -10.88 13.04 -19.52
C GLN A 643 -12.23 12.67 -20.12
#